data_AF-A0A420N2J4-F1
#
_entry.id   AF-A0A420N2J4-F1
#
_cell.length_a   1.000
_cell.length_b   1.000
_cell.length_c   1.000
_cell.angle_alpha   90.00
_cell.angle_beta   90.00
_cell.angle_gamma   90.00
#
_symmetry.space_group_name_H-M   'P 1'
#
loop_
_entity.id
_entity.type
_entity.pdbx_description
1 polymer ?
#
loop_
_entity_poly.entity_id
_entity_poly.type
_entity_poly.pdbx_seq_one_letter_code
_entity_poly.pdbx_strand_id
1 'polypeptide(L)'
;MKLLSLLAASASVAQAALKWQNVRFGGGGGFVPGIEFHPTTKGVAYARTDIGGLYRLNADDSWTPLTDNTGVDATWSRWGIDALALDPSNPNKVLTAAGLYTNSWDPNKGAIGISNDKGATWSFTELPFKVGGNMPGRGMGERLAVDPKNSNIIYFGARSGNGLWKSTDGGKSFSKVTSFTNVGTYVADPSDSSGYNSDIQGLSFVTFDSTSSLVNGATSRIFVGVADTKTASVYVTTDAGKTWKPVDGQPVKYLPHKGQFSPKEKALYLSYSNGGGPYDGTAGAVYRYDVAANTWKDITPPGDIYFGFGGLALDRQKSGTLVVASLNSWYPDAQFFRSTDSGKTWSTLWNYNAQGNLDLHYSISTPKAPWIYKNFISVDTKKLGWMVEALAIDPFDSDHWLYGTGLTLYGGHDLTKWDTVHNITIESLADGIEETAVLDVKSAPGGSELLAAVGDDSGFTFASKSVLGKSPLSAWDNPMFTTSTSADYAGKKVGNVVRAGNSDSNPQVALSSDGGKSWKVHGAAEQGPKGGSISYSANGDTILWSPENRGVLRSQNEGSFASVSSLPNGALVASDKQDNDYFYGASGSKFYVSNNTASSFSTGGSLDGANSVKDIAAHPTKAGEVWVSTDAGIFRSTDYGSAFSKVGGLSKTEQIALGKGSGSNWNLYAFGTGSAGRKLYGSSDLGKTWTDLQGSMGFGAADSAKLAGSGNEAGLVYVGTNGRGVFWGQGTI
;
A
#
# COMPACT_ATOMS: atom_id res chain seq x y z
N MET A 1 58.30 9.55 -41.02
CA MET A 1 57.55 10.31 -40.00
C MET A 1 56.17 10.64 -40.57
N LYS A 2 55.16 9.80 -40.32
CA LYS A 2 53.75 10.11 -40.58
C LYS A 2 52.97 9.56 -39.39
N LEU A 3 52.46 10.47 -38.56
CA LEU A 3 51.74 10.19 -37.34
C LEU A 3 50.40 9.50 -37.66
N LEU A 4 50.11 8.44 -36.90
CA LEU A 4 48.76 7.93 -36.68
C LEU A 4 47.96 8.98 -35.91
N SER A 5 46.79 9.33 -36.43
CA SER A 5 45.74 10.02 -35.67
C SER A 5 44.71 8.98 -35.25
N LEU A 6 44.83 8.46 -34.01
CA LEU A 6 43.72 7.76 -33.37
C LEU A 6 42.64 8.79 -33.02
N LEU A 7 41.48 8.73 -33.68
CA LEU A 7 40.25 9.28 -33.12
C LEU A 7 39.83 8.36 -31.95
N ALA A 8 40.19 8.74 -30.73
CA ALA A 8 39.50 8.25 -29.56
C ALA A 8 38.12 8.94 -29.53
N ALA A 9 37.10 8.27 -30.09
CA ALA A 9 35.72 8.61 -29.77
C ALA A 9 35.56 8.39 -28.27
N SER A 10 35.40 9.47 -27.51
CA SER A 10 34.94 9.40 -26.13
C SER A 10 33.52 8.84 -26.13
N ALA A 11 33.39 7.52 -26.10
CA ALA A 11 32.14 6.88 -25.72
C ALA A 11 31.83 7.35 -24.30
N SER A 12 30.88 8.28 -24.16
CA SER A 12 30.24 8.55 -22.88
C SER A 12 29.69 7.22 -22.40
N VAL A 13 30.22 6.73 -21.28
CA VAL A 13 29.68 5.55 -20.60
C VAL A 13 28.20 5.89 -20.33
N ALA A 14 27.28 5.16 -20.97
CA ALA A 14 25.86 5.28 -20.70
C ALA A 14 25.68 5.19 -19.18
N GLN A 15 25.15 6.25 -18.56
CA GLN A 15 24.97 6.23 -17.12
C GLN A 15 23.98 5.11 -16.77
N ALA A 16 24.42 4.24 -15.86
CA ALA A 16 23.61 3.19 -15.26
C ALA A 16 22.33 3.78 -14.63
N ALA A 17 21.35 2.91 -14.40
CA ALA A 17 20.11 3.22 -13.69
C ALA A 17 20.32 4.16 -12.48
N LEU A 18 19.34 5.03 -12.24
CA LEU A 18 19.42 5.97 -11.13
C LEU A 18 19.41 5.24 -9.79
N LYS A 19 19.98 5.90 -8.78
CA LYS A 19 19.77 5.50 -7.39
C LYS A 19 18.45 6.09 -6.92
N TRP A 20 17.55 5.20 -6.52
CA TRP A 20 16.20 5.55 -6.08
C TRP A 20 16.11 5.46 -4.56
N GLN A 21 15.35 6.38 -3.98
CA GLN A 21 15.01 6.40 -2.56
C GLN A 21 13.62 6.99 -2.38
N ASN A 22 12.96 6.71 -1.27
CA ASN A 22 11.66 7.30 -0.99
C ASN A 22 11.76 8.77 -0.61
N VAL A 23 10.77 9.55 -1.03
CA VAL A 23 10.35 10.74 -0.30
C VAL A 23 9.78 10.28 1.03
N ARG A 24 10.20 10.90 2.13
CA ARG A 24 9.79 10.51 3.47
C ARG A 24 8.48 11.18 3.82
N PHE A 25 7.35 10.50 3.63
CA PHE A 25 6.11 10.90 4.31
C PHE A 25 6.22 10.52 5.78
N GLY A 26 6.80 9.33 6.05
CA GLY A 26 7.01 8.77 7.37
C GLY A 26 5.73 8.26 8.01
N GLY A 27 5.79 7.12 8.71
CA GLY A 27 4.66 6.62 9.48
C GLY A 27 3.74 5.65 8.74
N GLY A 28 4.19 5.02 7.65
CA GLY A 28 3.37 4.08 6.87
C GLY A 28 2.49 4.79 5.83
N GLY A 29 1.26 5.15 6.22
CA GLY A 29 0.20 5.67 5.34
C GLY A 29 -0.60 4.57 4.64
N GLY A 30 -0.74 3.40 5.26
CA GLY A 30 -1.40 2.22 4.69
C GLY A 30 -1.60 1.11 5.71
N PHE A 31 -2.15 -0.02 5.27
CA PHE A 31 -2.55 -1.12 6.14
C PHE A 31 -1.44 -2.16 6.36
N VAL A 32 -1.09 -2.38 7.62
CA VAL A 32 -0.17 -3.45 8.05
C VAL A 32 -0.94 -4.65 8.64
N PRO A 33 -1.35 -5.65 7.85
CA PRO A 33 -2.14 -6.81 8.28
C PRO A 33 -1.38 -7.89 9.06
N GLY A 34 -0.04 -7.91 9.05
CA GLY A 34 0.73 -8.93 9.76
C GLY A 34 2.12 -8.46 10.22
N ILE A 35 2.49 -8.88 11.43
CA ILE A 35 3.79 -8.62 12.06
C ILE A 35 4.27 -9.92 12.70
N GLU A 36 5.48 -10.37 12.37
CA GLU A 36 6.07 -11.60 12.92
C GLU A 36 7.48 -11.32 13.46
N PHE A 37 7.66 -11.57 14.76
CA PHE A 37 8.97 -11.66 15.38
C PHE A 37 9.53 -13.07 15.21
N HIS A 38 10.83 -13.18 14.97
CA HIS A 38 11.49 -14.47 14.89
C HIS A 38 11.42 -15.18 16.25
N PRO A 39 10.89 -16.41 16.32
CA PRO A 39 10.56 -17.04 17.61
C PRO A 39 11.79 -17.45 18.43
N THR A 40 12.96 -17.53 17.81
CA THR A 40 14.21 -18.03 18.43
C THR A 40 15.40 -17.09 18.27
N THR A 41 15.22 -15.90 17.69
CA THR A 41 16.33 -14.94 17.46
C THR A 41 15.89 -13.51 17.73
N LYS A 42 16.50 -12.89 18.74
CA LYS A 42 16.24 -11.50 19.14
C LYS A 42 16.54 -10.52 17.99
N GLY A 43 15.71 -9.48 17.86
CA GLY A 43 15.94 -8.37 16.94
C GLY A 43 15.70 -8.69 15.46
N VAL A 44 15.02 -9.80 15.16
CA VAL A 44 14.58 -10.13 13.80
C VAL A 44 13.06 -10.12 13.80
N ALA A 45 12.48 -9.16 13.09
CA ALA A 45 11.04 -9.07 12.88
C ALA A 45 10.72 -8.55 11.49
N TYR A 46 9.53 -8.88 11.01
CA TYR A 46 9.05 -8.46 9.70
C TYR A 46 7.60 -7.98 9.78
N ALA A 47 7.27 -7.00 8.95
CA ALA A 47 5.91 -6.50 8.77
C ALA A 47 5.53 -6.68 7.30
N ARG A 48 4.42 -7.40 7.07
CA ARG A 48 3.85 -7.56 5.73
C ARG A 48 2.75 -6.54 5.51
N THR A 49 2.64 -6.06 4.28
CA THR A 49 1.65 -5.07 3.91
C THR A 49 0.78 -5.55 2.75
N ASP A 50 -0.39 -4.93 2.57
CA ASP A 50 -1.38 -5.45 1.61
C ASP A 50 -1.09 -5.05 0.17
N ILE A 51 -0.48 -3.88 -0.06
CA ILE A 51 -0.09 -3.39 -1.40
C ILE A 51 1.39 -3.00 -1.53
N GLY A 52 2.12 -2.94 -0.42
CA GLY A 52 3.45 -2.31 -0.31
C GLY A 52 4.61 -3.23 0.08
N GLY A 53 4.41 -4.54 0.04
CA GLY A 53 5.49 -5.51 0.17
C GLY A 53 5.81 -5.94 1.60
N LEU A 54 7.08 -6.25 1.83
CA LEU A 54 7.60 -6.77 3.11
C LEU A 54 8.71 -5.87 3.64
N TYR A 55 8.69 -5.62 4.95
CA TYR A 55 9.70 -4.83 5.65
C TYR A 55 10.37 -5.65 6.76
N ARG A 56 11.65 -5.35 7.05
CA ARG A 56 12.40 -5.90 8.18
C ARG A 56 12.68 -4.81 9.22
N LEU A 57 12.44 -5.12 10.49
CA LEU A 57 12.76 -4.25 11.63
C LEU A 57 14.30 -4.08 11.77
N ASN A 58 14.73 -2.86 11.99
CA ASN A 58 16.11 -2.49 12.30
C ASN A 58 16.27 -2.25 13.82
N ALA A 59 17.51 -2.15 14.28
CA ALA A 59 17.81 -1.97 15.71
C ALA A 59 17.40 -0.61 16.29
N ASP A 60 17.06 0.37 15.45
CA ASP A 60 16.61 1.72 15.82
C ASP A 60 15.10 1.93 15.63
N ASP A 61 14.35 0.82 15.56
CA ASP A 61 12.91 0.72 15.27
C ASP A 61 12.48 1.29 13.91
N SER A 62 13.43 1.53 13.00
CA SER A 62 13.10 1.78 11.59
C SER A 62 12.91 0.48 10.81
N TRP A 63 12.37 0.59 9.60
CA TRP A 63 12.03 -0.53 8.75
C TRP A 63 12.75 -0.45 7.41
N THR A 64 13.30 -1.59 6.96
CA THR A 64 13.93 -1.72 5.64
C THR A 64 12.99 -2.44 4.68
N PRO A 65 12.60 -1.85 3.53
CA PRO A 65 11.83 -2.55 2.51
C PRO A 65 12.67 -3.65 1.85
N LEU A 66 12.06 -4.81 1.57
CA LEU A 66 12.76 -6.02 1.10
C LEU A 66 12.31 -6.49 -0.29
N THR A 67 11.24 -5.91 -0.82
CA THR A 67 10.55 -6.39 -2.04
C THR A 67 10.50 -5.34 -3.15
N ASP A 68 11.24 -4.23 -3.01
CA ASP A 68 11.25 -3.15 -3.99
C ASP A 68 11.67 -3.64 -5.38
N ASN A 69 12.58 -4.61 -5.48
CA ASN A 69 13.03 -5.18 -6.76
C ASN A 69 12.18 -6.37 -7.26
N THR A 70 11.13 -6.77 -6.54
CA THR A 70 10.29 -7.91 -6.91
C THR A 70 8.95 -7.48 -7.52
N GLY A 71 8.45 -6.29 -7.20
CA GLY A 71 7.27 -5.64 -7.78
C GLY A 71 7.61 -4.78 -9.01
N VAL A 72 8.08 -5.42 -10.08
CA VAL A 72 8.27 -4.78 -11.41
C VAL A 72 7.03 -4.96 -12.28
N ASP A 73 6.92 -4.26 -13.42
CA ASP A 73 5.73 -4.29 -14.29
C ASP A 73 5.18 -5.69 -14.60
N ALA A 74 6.05 -6.67 -14.88
CA ALA A 74 5.63 -8.05 -15.17
C ALA A 74 5.12 -8.83 -13.94
N THR A 75 5.51 -8.42 -12.73
CA THR A 75 5.24 -9.14 -11.48
C THR A 75 4.79 -8.19 -10.37
N TRP A 76 4.09 -7.13 -10.74
CA TRP A 76 3.75 -5.99 -9.88
C TRP A 76 2.97 -6.42 -8.63
N SER A 77 2.14 -7.45 -8.77
CA SER A 77 1.32 -7.98 -7.69
C SER A 77 2.12 -8.72 -6.60
N ARG A 78 3.43 -8.91 -6.77
CA ARG A 78 4.30 -9.45 -5.72
C ARG A 78 4.52 -8.53 -4.53
N TRP A 79 4.10 -7.26 -4.63
CA TRP A 79 4.00 -6.39 -3.44
C TRP A 79 2.80 -6.72 -2.55
N GLY A 80 1.80 -7.45 -3.04
CA GLY A 80 0.75 -8.00 -2.17
C GLY A 80 1.27 -9.18 -1.38
N ILE A 81 1.43 -9.03 -0.06
CA ILE A 81 1.92 -10.10 0.80
C ILE A 81 0.77 -10.64 1.68
N ASP A 82 0.16 -11.74 1.22
CA ASP A 82 -0.98 -12.39 1.88
C ASP A 82 -0.56 -13.16 3.14
N ALA A 83 0.66 -13.69 3.15
CA ALA A 83 1.21 -14.39 4.30
C ALA A 83 2.74 -14.34 4.36
N LEU A 84 3.26 -14.50 5.57
CA LEU A 84 4.66 -14.47 5.94
C LEU A 84 4.98 -15.68 6.82
N ALA A 85 6.13 -16.31 6.62
CA ALA A 85 6.64 -17.33 7.54
C ALA A 85 8.13 -17.15 7.82
N LEU A 86 8.50 -17.35 9.07
CA LEU A 86 9.88 -17.38 9.53
C LEU A 86 10.26 -18.82 9.86
N ASP A 87 11.48 -19.23 9.52
CA ASP A 87 12.00 -20.55 9.87
C ASP A 87 12.54 -20.53 11.31
N PRO A 88 11.91 -21.19 12.29
CA PRO A 88 12.33 -21.11 13.69
C PRO A 88 13.75 -21.62 13.95
N SER A 89 14.34 -22.37 13.03
CA SER A 89 15.70 -22.89 13.12
C SER A 89 16.73 -22.10 12.30
N ASN A 90 16.28 -21.18 11.45
CA ASN A 90 17.15 -20.39 10.57
C ASN A 90 16.67 -18.93 10.46
N PRO A 91 17.25 -18.00 11.23
CA PRO A 91 16.85 -16.59 11.22
C PRO A 91 17.17 -15.84 9.92
N ASN A 92 17.87 -16.47 8.97
CA ASN A 92 18.09 -15.90 7.65
C ASN A 92 16.98 -16.26 6.67
N LYS A 93 16.18 -17.30 6.95
CA LYS A 93 15.15 -17.77 6.04
C LYS A 93 13.81 -17.13 6.34
N VAL A 94 13.27 -16.44 5.36
CA VAL A 94 11.94 -15.82 5.38
C VAL A 94 11.20 -16.21 4.09
N LEU A 95 9.92 -16.52 4.23
CA LEU A 95 9.05 -16.84 3.12
C LEU A 95 7.85 -15.89 3.07
N THR A 96 7.36 -15.64 1.87
CA THR A 96 6.13 -14.87 1.62
C THR A 96 5.20 -15.63 0.70
N ALA A 97 3.89 -15.47 0.87
CA ALA A 97 2.91 -15.76 -0.16
C ALA A 97 2.54 -14.45 -0.86
N ALA A 98 2.97 -14.30 -2.10
CA ALA A 98 2.91 -13.06 -2.86
C ALA A 98 1.87 -13.13 -4.01
N GLY A 99 1.09 -12.07 -4.16
CA GLY A 99 0.02 -11.90 -5.15
C GLY A 99 -1.06 -10.98 -4.57
N LEU A 100 -1.73 -10.17 -5.40
CA LEU A 100 -2.53 -9.06 -4.90
C LEU A 100 -4.03 -9.36 -4.90
N TYR A 101 -4.56 -9.91 -5.98
CA TYR A 101 -5.98 -10.18 -6.16
C TYR A 101 -6.24 -11.58 -6.69
N THR A 102 -7.39 -12.16 -6.35
CA THR A 102 -7.83 -13.47 -6.88
C THR A 102 -8.84 -13.35 -8.02
N ASN A 103 -9.37 -12.16 -8.29
CA ASN A 103 -10.25 -11.87 -9.42
C ASN A 103 -9.46 -11.47 -10.68
N SER A 104 -10.11 -10.85 -11.68
CA SER A 104 -9.50 -10.47 -12.96
C SER A 104 -8.52 -9.29 -12.88
N TRP A 105 -8.44 -8.57 -11.75
CA TRP A 105 -7.58 -7.39 -11.63
C TRP A 105 -6.09 -7.73 -11.59
N ASP A 106 -5.73 -8.87 -11.00
CA ASP A 106 -4.38 -9.42 -11.08
C ASP A 106 -4.34 -10.51 -12.16
N PRO A 107 -3.68 -10.31 -13.31
CA PRO A 107 -3.58 -11.35 -14.32
C PRO A 107 -2.63 -12.48 -13.92
N ASN A 108 -1.79 -12.27 -12.90
CA ASN A 108 -0.74 -13.21 -12.52
C ASN A 108 -1.24 -14.27 -11.54
N LYS A 109 -0.57 -15.42 -11.55
CA LYS A 109 -0.68 -16.40 -10.46
C LYS A 109 0.12 -15.90 -9.26
N GLY A 110 -0.23 -16.39 -8.08
CA GLY A 110 0.56 -16.13 -6.88
C GLY A 110 1.86 -16.94 -6.88
N ALA A 111 2.77 -16.58 -5.98
CA ALA A 111 4.02 -17.29 -5.80
C ALA A 111 4.44 -17.34 -4.33
N ILE A 112 5.17 -18.38 -3.95
CA ILE A 112 5.89 -18.40 -2.67
C ILE A 112 7.28 -17.80 -2.89
N GLY A 113 7.55 -16.64 -2.27
CA GLY A 113 8.86 -16.03 -2.22
C GLY A 113 9.72 -16.68 -1.14
N ILE A 114 10.99 -16.93 -1.43
CA ILE A 114 11.96 -17.52 -0.49
C ILE A 114 13.24 -16.70 -0.50
N SER A 115 13.59 -16.17 0.65
CA SER A 115 14.91 -15.58 0.92
C SER A 115 15.65 -16.43 1.95
N ASN A 116 16.97 -16.54 1.79
CA ASN A 116 17.88 -17.18 2.75
C ASN A 116 18.89 -16.18 3.35
N ASP A 117 18.61 -14.88 3.22
CA ASP A 117 19.48 -13.76 3.60
C ASP A 117 18.70 -12.58 4.19
N LYS A 118 17.63 -12.89 4.95
CA LYS A 118 16.77 -11.89 5.63
C LYS A 118 16.10 -10.89 4.68
N GLY A 119 15.70 -11.37 3.51
CA GLY A 119 14.96 -10.63 2.48
C GLY A 119 15.84 -9.80 1.53
N ALA A 120 17.16 -9.96 1.53
CA ALA A 120 18.03 -9.21 0.61
C ALA A 120 17.92 -9.73 -0.83
N THR A 121 17.78 -11.04 -1.02
CA THR A 121 17.54 -11.68 -2.31
C THR A 121 16.42 -12.71 -2.24
N TRP A 122 15.72 -12.90 -3.36
CA TRP A 122 14.53 -13.73 -3.45
C TRP A 122 14.58 -14.71 -4.61
N SER A 123 14.07 -15.91 -4.36
CA SER A 123 13.63 -16.87 -5.38
C SER A 123 12.13 -17.10 -5.25
N PHE A 124 11.47 -17.49 -6.33
CA PHE A 124 10.01 -17.63 -6.36
C PHE A 124 9.59 -18.99 -6.90
N THR A 125 8.66 -19.64 -6.20
CA THR A 125 7.95 -20.84 -6.63
C THR A 125 6.53 -20.43 -7.03
N GLU A 126 6.21 -20.50 -8.32
CA GLU A 126 4.85 -20.17 -8.78
C GLU A 126 3.83 -21.20 -8.30
N LEU A 127 2.67 -20.71 -7.86
CA LEU A 127 1.52 -21.52 -7.50
C LEU A 127 0.61 -21.70 -8.71
N PRO A 128 -0.19 -22.78 -8.80
CA PRO A 128 -1.12 -22.96 -9.90
C PRO A 128 -2.39 -22.10 -9.80
N PHE A 129 -2.48 -21.20 -8.81
CA PHE A 129 -3.63 -20.33 -8.51
C PHE A 129 -3.15 -18.95 -8.02
N LYS A 130 -4.09 -18.01 -7.83
CA LYS A 130 -3.81 -16.65 -7.39
C LYS A 130 -3.73 -16.53 -5.87
N VAL A 131 -3.04 -15.49 -5.39
CA VAL A 131 -2.91 -15.13 -3.97
C VAL A 131 -3.51 -13.74 -3.77
N GLY A 132 -4.10 -13.49 -2.61
CA GLY A 132 -4.98 -12.33 -2.38
C GLY A 132 -4.49 -11.38 -1.30
N GLY A 133 -3.29 -10.81 -1.46
CA GLY A 133 -2.66 -9.90 -0.52
C GLY A 133 -3.49 -8.66 -0.21
N ASN A 134 -4.30 -8.17 -1.17
CA ASN A 134 -5.25 -7.08 -0.99
C ASN A 134 -6.72 -7.53 -1.19
N MET A 135 -7.06 -8.78 -0.85
CA MET A 135 -8.45 -9.26 -0.85
C MET A 135 -9.09 -9.12 0.55
N PRO A 136 -10.44 -9.19 0.69
CA PRO A 136 -11.08 -9.41 1.98
C PRO A 136 -10.49 -10.62 2.73
N GLY A 137 -10.38 -10.54 4.05
CA GLY A 137 -9.76 -11.60 4.85
C GLY A 137 -8.24 -11.64 4.88
N ARG A 138 -7.56 -10.59 4.40
CA ARG A 138 -6.08 -10.46 4.39
C ARG A 138 -5.43 -10.22 5.76
N GLY A 139 -6.24 -9.83 6.75
CA GLY A 139 -5.81 -9.72 8.14
C GLY A 139 -5.72 -11.06 8.86
N MET A 140 -6.50 -12.07 8.46
CA MET A 140 -6.40 -13.43 8.99
C MET A 140 -5.04 -14.04 8.67
N GLY A 141 -4.41 -14.72 9.64
CA GLY A 141 -3.07 -15.26 9.43
C GLY A 141 -2.33 -15.73 10.68
N GLU A 142 -1.09 -16.22 10.51
CA GLU A 142 -0.40 -16.38 9.22
C GLU A 142 -0.79 -17.69 8.50
N ARG A 143 -1.09 -17.58 7.19
CA ARG A 143 -1.50 -18.73 6.35
C ARG A 143 -0.32 -19.62 5.94
N LEU A 144 0.90 -19.11 6.06
CA LEU A 144 2.15 -19.78 5.71
C LEU A 144 2.88 -20.12 7.01
N ALA A 145 3.37 -21.36 7.14
CA ALA A 145 4.09 -21.77 8.34
C ALA A 145 5.19 -22.78 8.03
N VAL A 146 6.36 -22.61 8.66
CA VAL A 146 7.49 -23.55 8.62
C VAL A 146 7.44 -24.44 9.85
N ASP A 147 7.65 -25.75 9.66
CA ASP A 147 7.72 -26.70 10.77
C ASP A 147 8.90 -26.33 11.70
N PRO A 148 8.65 -26.10 13.00
CA PRO A 148 9.68 -25.64 13.94
C PRO A 148 10.81 -26.65 14.18
N LYS A 149 10.64 -27.90 13.76
CA LYS A 149 11.63 -28.97 13.90
C LYS A 149 12.19 -29.45 12.56
N ASN A 150 11.72 -28.90 11.44
CA ASN A 150 12.16 -29.30 10.10
C ASN A 150 11.91 -28.20 9.05
N SER A 151 12.93 -27.40 8.75
CA SER A 151 12.92 -26.31 7.74
C SER A 151 12.44 -26.68 6.34
N ASN A 152 12.44 -27.97 6.01
CA ASN A 152 11.98 -28.45 4.70
C ASN A 152 10.47 -28.55 4.60
N ILE A 153 9.78 -28.65 5.74
CA ILE A 153 8.32 -28.82 5.79
C ILE A 153 7.67 -27.45 5.97
N ILE A 154 6.88 -27.07 4.98
CA ILE A 154 6.18 -25.78 4.95
C ILE A 154 4.75 -26.04 4.54
N TYR A 155 3.79 -25.45 5.24
CA TYR A 155 2.38 -25.49 4.87
C TYR A 155 1.89 -24.11 4.45
N PHE A 156 1.00 -24.08 3.47
CA PHE A 156 0.31 -22.88 3.01
C PHE A 156 -1.19 -23.12 2.93
N GLY A 157 -1.97 -22.34 3.66
CA GLY A 157 -3.42 -22.32 3.60
C GLY A 157 -3.93 -21.39 2.50
N ALA A 158 -4.46 -21.96 1.40
CA ALA A 158 -4.83 -21.17 0.23
C ALA A 158 -6.29 -20.66 0.26
N ARG A 159 -6.53 -19.60 -0.51
CA ARG A 159 -7.85 -19.00 -0.81
C ARG A 159 -8.57 -19.75 -1.94
N SER A 160 -9.78 -19.29 -2.29
CA SER A 160 -10.49 -19.65 -3.52
C SER A 160 -10.76 -21.16 -3.68
N GLY A 161 -10.97 -21.87 -2.57
CA GLY A 161 -11.20 -23.31 -2.57
C GLY A 161 -9.98 -24.18 -2.88
N ASN A 162 -8.77 -23.59 -2.92
CA ASN A 162 -7.55 -24.34 -3.26
C ASN A 162 -7.05 -25.26 -2.13
N GLY A 163 -7.51 -25.03 -0.89
CA GLY A 163 -7.26 -25.89 0.27
C GLY A 163 -5.84 -25.77 0.84
N LEU A 164 -5.37 -26.84 1.48
CA LEU A 164 -4.06 -26.87 2.14
C LEU A 164 -2.96 -27.35 1.17
N TRP A 165 -1.82 -26.68 1.17
CA TRP A 165 -0.65 -27.02 0.36
C TRP A 165 0.57 -27.27 1.25
N LYS A 166 1.48 -28.14 0.80
CA LYS A 166 2.67 -28.55 1.53
C LYS A 166 3.89 -28.59 0.64
N SER A 167 5.01 -28.09 1.16
CA SER A 167 6.36 -28.34 0.67
C SER A 167 7.09 -29.32 1.59
N THR A 168 7.99 -30.11 1.01
CA THR A 168 8.91 -31.01 1.74
C THR A 168 10.38 -30.79 1.32
N ASP A 169 10.65 -29.73 0.56
CA ASP A 169 11.96 -29.36 0.01
C ASP A 169 12.33 -27.90 0.33
N GLY A 170 11.74 -27.36 1.41
CA GLY A 170 12.05 -26.03 1.91
C GLY A 170 11.44 -24.89 1.10
N GLY A 171 10.36 -25.16 0.36
CA GLY A 171 9.57 -24.20 -0.40
C GLY A 171 9.80 -24.25 -1.92
N LYS A 172 10.74 -25.06 -2.40
CA LYS A 172 11.09 -25.14 -3.83
C LYS A 172 9.98 -25.74 -4.67
N SER A 173 9.14 -26.59 -4.09
CA SER A 173 7.91 -27.08 -4.69
C SER A 173 6.80 -27.24 -3.65
N PHE A 174 5.55 -27.11 -4.11
CA PHE A 174 4.36 -27.30 -3.28
C PHE A 174 3.39 -28.27 -3.96
N SER A 175 2.73 -29.09 -3.15
CA SER A 175 1.69 -30.00 -3.59
C SER A 175 0.48 -29.94 -2.66
N LYS A 176 -0.72 -30.16 -3.23
CA LYS A 176 -1.97 -30.12 -2.49
C LYS A 176 -2.05 -31.27 -1.49
N VAL A 177 -2.44 -30.98 -0.25
CA VAL A 177 -2.68 -31.96 0.80
C VAL A 177 -4.11 -32.49 0.61
N THR A 178 -4.26 -33.53 -0.21
CA THR A 178 -5.58 -34.06 -0.59
C THR A 178 -6.37 -34.68 0.57
N SER A 179 -5.70 -35.02 1.68
CA SER A 179 -6.35 -35.48 2.91
C SER A 179 -7.02 -34.36 3.70
N PHE A 180 -6.76 -33.09 3.38
CA PHE A 180 -7.46 -31.94 3.95
C PHE A 180 -8.59 -31.51 3.00
N THR A 181 -9.83 -31.87 3.34
CA THR A 181 -10.97 -31.74 2.41
C THR A 181 -11.84 -30.50 2.63
N ASN A 182 -11.78 -29.87 3.80
CA ASN A 182 -12.47 -28.61 4.01
C ASN A 182 -11.65 -27.47 3.41
N VAL A 183 -12.23 -26.69 2.50
CA VAL A 183 -11.54 -25.57 1.83
C VAL A 183 -12.08 -24.20 2.22
N GLY A 184 -12.93 -24.15 3.25
CA GLY A 184 -13.66 -22.95 3.66
C GLY A 184 -14.95 -22.75 2.87
N THR A 185 -15.92 -22.09 3.50
CA THR A 185 -17.22 -21.78 2.88
C THR A 185 -17.58 -20.31 2.96
N TYR A 186 -16.84 -19.52 3.74
CA TYR A 186 -17.14 -18.10 3.94
C TYR A 186 -16.71 -17.26 2.74
N VAL A 187 -17.60 -16.36 2.37
CA VAL A 187 -17.49 -15.37 1.30
C VAL A 187 -18.09 -14.08 1.87
N ALA A 188 -17.42 -12.95 1.70
CA ALA A 188 -17.84 -11.69 2.31
C ALA A 188 -19.16 -11.19 1.73
N ASP A 189 -19.26 -11.14 0.40
CA ASP A 189 -20.49 -10.84 -0.34
C ASP A 189 -20.61 -11.74 -1.57
N PRO A 190 -21.41 -12.83 -1.50
CA PRO A 190 -21.63 -13.72 -2.64
C PRO A 190 -22.33 -13.08 -3.84
N SER A 191 -22.93 -11.90 -3.67
CA SER A 191 -23.64 -11.19 -4.75
C SER A 191 -22.73 -10.29 -5.61
N ASP A 192 -21.49 -10.05 -5.15
CA ASP A 192 -20.52 -9.23 -5.87
C ASP A 192 -20.07 -9.87 -7.19
N SER A 193 -20.42 -9.24 -8.30
CA SER A 193 -20.06 -9.69 -9.65
C SER A 193 -18.63 -9.35 -10.08
N SER A 194 -17.93 -8.47 -9.35
CA SER A 194 -16.54 -8.10 -9.65
C SER A 194 -15.52 -9.19 -9.26
N GLY A 195 -15.94 -10.14 -8.43
CA GLY A 195 -15.06 -11.16 -7.86
C GLY A 195 -14.26 -10.71 -6.64
N TYR A 196 -14.36 -9.43 -6.23
CA TYR A 196 -13.55 -8.90 -5.12
C TYR A 196 -14.06 -9.37 -3.75
N ASN A 197 -15.36 -9.33 -3.50
CA ASN A 197 -15.98 -9.78 -2.25
C ASN A 197 -16.59 -11.18 -2.32
N SER A 198 -16.69 -11.75 -3.52
CA SER A 198 -17.37 -13.02 -3.78
C SER A 198 -16.45 -14.25 -3.83
N ASP A 199 -15.15 -14.08 -3.56
CA ASP A 199 -14.20 -15.20 -3.45
C ASP A 199 -14.26 -15.90 -2.08
N ILE A 200 -14.01 -17.21 -2.07
CA ILE A 200 -13.90 -18.00 -0.85
C ILE A 200 -12.61 -17.59 -0.12
N GLN A 201 -12.73 -17.15 1.14
CA GLN A 201 -11.57 -16.69 1.91
C GLN A 201 -10.59 -17.81 2.28
N GLY A 202 -11.05 -19.07 2.26
CA GLY A 202 -10.19 -20.25 2.36
C GLY A 202 -9.68 -20.54 3.77
N LEU A 203 -8.42 -20.97 3.87
CA LEU A 203 -7.79 -21.32 5.14
C LEU A 203 -7.14 -20.10 5.79
N SER A 204 -7.41 -19.85 7.07
CA SER A 204 -7.05 -18.59 7.75
C SER A 204 -5.66 -18.61 8.39
N PHE A 205 -5.24 -19.71 9.02
CA PHE A 205 -3.90 -19.84 9.61
C PHE A 205 -3.40 -21.29 9.60
N VAL A 206 -2.08 -21.47 9.75
CA VAL A 206 -1.46 -22.78 10.06
C VAL A 206 -0.54 -22.65 11.26
N THR A 207 -0.75 -23.45 12.30
CA THR A 207 -0.02 -23.34 13.57
C THR A 207 0.49 -24.69 14.04
N PHE A 208 1.80 -24.82 14.20
CA PHE A 208 2.44 -26.03 14.73
C PHE A 208 2.42 -26.06 16.26
N ASP A 209 2.17 -27.24 16.82
CA ASP A 209 2.50 -27.52 18.22
C ASP A 209 3.98 -27.94 18.31
N SER A 210 4.85 -26.98 18.60
CA SER A 210 6.30 -27.18 18.73
C SER A 210 6.68 -28.14 19.86
N THR A 211 5.77 -28.48 20.77
CA THR A 211 6.02 -29.45 21.85
C THR A 211 5.64 -30.88 21.49
N SER A 212 4.89 -31.07 20.41
CA SER A 212 4.45 -32.40 19.97
C SER A 212 5.62 -33.28 19.51
N SER A 213 5.44 -34.60 19.58
CA SER A 213 6.45 -35.56 19.13
C SER A 213 6.69 -35.44 17.62
N LEU A 214 7.78 -36.05 17.15
CA LEU A 214 8.03 -36.18 15.73
C LEU A 214 7.39 -37.46 15.17
N VAL A 215 6.90 -37.39 13.95
CA VAL A 215 6.52 -38.54 13.12
C VAL A 215 7.34 -38.43 11.83
N ASN A 216 8.26 -39.37 11.60
CA ASN A 216 9.16 -39.37 10.44
C ASN A 216 9.92 -38.04 10.24
N GLY A 217 10.38 -37.42 11.34
CA GLY A 217 11.13 -36.16 11.30
C GLY A 217 10.27 -34.91 11.09
N ALA A 218 8.95 -35.01 11.18
CA ALA A 218 8.00 -33.89 11.10
C ALA A 218 7.25 -33.71 12.42
N THR A 219 6.91 -32.47 12.78
CA THR A 219 6.07 -32.16 13.95
C THR A 219 4.72 -32.85 13.80
N SER A 220 4.35 -33.69 14.77
CA SER A 220 3.18 -34.57 14.66
C SER A 220 1.86 -33.81 14.69
N ARG A 221 1.77 -32.74 15.49
CA ARG A 221 0.53 -31.98 15.69
C ARG A 221 0.58 -30.61 15.03
N ILE A 222 -0.41 -30.35 14.18
CA ILE A 222 -0.59 -29.10 13.43
C ILE A 222 -2.06 -28.73 13.48
N PHE A 223 -2.35 -27.45 13.73
CA PHE A 223 -3.69 -26.86 13.70
C PHE A 223 -3.84 -26.00 12.45
N VAL A 224 -5.02 -26.04 11.83
CA VAL A 224 -5.36 -25.23 10.65
C VAL A 224 -6.69 -24.53 10.91
N GLY A 225 -6.69 -23.21 10.79
CA GLY A 225 -7.88 -22.39 10.79
C GLY A 225 -8.54 -22.36 9.42
N VAL A 226 -9.87 -22.36 9.39
CA VAL A 226 -10.70 -22.39 8.18
C VAL A 226 -11.77 -21.31 8.29
N ALA A 227 -11.91 -20.49 7.24
CA ALA A 227 -13.01 -19.53 7.14
C ALA A 227 -14.31 -20.27 6.80
N ASP A 228 -14.91 -20.88 7.81
CA ASP A 228 -16.10 -21.73 7.72
C ASP A 228 -16.95 -21.59 9.00
N THR A 229 -18.21 -21.19 8.84
CA THR A 229 -19.21 -21.08 9.92
C THR A 229 -20.31 -22.15 9.84
N LYS A 230 -20.17 -23.10 8.90
CA LYS A 230 -21.16 -24.12 8.58
C LYS A 230 -20.76 -25.50 9.06
N THR A 231 -19.48 -25.87 8.95
CA THR A 231 -19.00 -27.22 9.28
C THR A 231 -18.08 -27.23 10.49
N ALA A 232 -16.86 -26.73 10.36
CA ALA A 232 -15.86 -26.61 11.40
C ALA A 232 -14.82 -25.56 10.96
N SER A 233 -14.32 -24.78 11.91
CA SER A 233 -13.40 -23.68 11.66
C SER A 233 -11.95 -23.98 12.10
N VAL A 234 -11.72 -25.06 12.86
CA VAL A 234 -10.40 -25.49 13.31
C VAL A 234 -10.22 -26.99 13.10
N TYR A 235 -9.17 -27.36 12.37
CA TYR A 235 -8.78 -28.74 12.11
C TYR A 235 -7.44 -29.05 12.76
N VAL A 236 -7.23 -30.33 13.08
CA VAL A 236 -5.98 -30.83 13.66
C VAL A 236 -5.56 -32.13 12.98
N THR A 237 -4.24 -32.28 12.82
CA THR A 237 -3.57 -33.57 12.59
C THR A 237 -2.78 -33.94 13.82
N THR A 238 -2.59 -35.24 14.07
CA THR A 238 -1.64 -35.76 15.07
C THR A 238 -0.67 -36.77 14.45
N ASP A 239 -0.67 -36.91 13.13
CA ASP A 239 0.14 -37.84 12.35
C ASP A 239 0.95 -37.12 11.25
N ALA A 240 1.39 -35.90 11.56
CA ALA A 240 2.20 -35.03 10.69
C ALA A 240 1.55 -34.70 9.34
N GLY A 241 0.23 -34.54 9.34
CA GLY A 241 -0.57 -34.11 8.20
C GLY A 241 -1.01 -35.22 7.26
N LYS A 242 -0.91 -36.49 7.69
CA LYS A 242 -1.44 -37.62 6.90
C LYS A 242 -2.96 -37.65 6.96
N THR A 243 -3.56 -37.44 8.14
CA THR A 243 -5.01 -37.31 8.33
C THR A 243 -5.34 -36.03 9.11
N TRP A 244 -6.54 -35.53 8.87
CA TRP A 244 -7.05 -34.29 9.47
C TRP A 244 -8.47 -34.52 9.97
N LYS A 245 -8.78 -33.99 11.15
CA LYS A 245 -10.14 -33.97 11.70
C LYS A 245 -10.46 -32.61 12.31
N PRO A 246 -11.74 -32.22 12.40
CA PRO A 246 -12.14 -31.10 13.24
C PRO A 246 -11.61 -31.28 14.67
N VAL A 247 -11.20 -30.20 15.33
CA VAL A 247 -10.95 -30.24 16.77
C VAL A 247 -12.28 -30.45 17.49
N ASP A 248 -12.34 -31.49 18.33
CA ASP A 248 -13.57 -31.88 19.02
C ASP A 248 -14.02 -30.75 19.97
N GLY A 249 -15.31 -30.42 19.96
CA GLY A 249 -15.91 -29.41 20.83
C GLY A 249 -15.59 -27.94 20.50
N GLN A 250 -15.03 -27.66 19.32
CA GLN A 250 -14.71 -26.29 18.90
C GLN A 250 -15.94 -25.36 18.82
N PRO A 251 -15.77 -24.04 19.00
CA PRO A 251 -16.82 -23.08 18.72
C PRO A 251 -17.17 -23.06 17.23
N VAL A 252 -18.46 -22.92 16.90
CA VAL A 252 -18.96 -23.02 15.51
C VAL A 252 -19.54 -21.71 14.95
N LYS A 253 -19.53 -20.63 15.74
CA LYS A 253 -20.26 -19.40 15.41
C LYS A 253 -19.51 -18.42 14.51
N TYR A 254 -18.18 -18.44 14.57
CA TYR A 254 -17.35 -17.35 14.06
C TYR A 254 -16.15 -17.87 13.26
N LEU A 255 -15.52 -16.98 12.50
CA LEU A 255 -14.32 -17.21 11.72
C LEU A 255 -13.09 -16.99 12.60
N PRO A 256 -12.11 -17.91 12.61
CA PRO A 256 -10.91 -17.75 13.41
C PRO A 256 -9.88 -16.92 12.65
N HIS A 257 -9.61 -15.71 13.16
CA HIS A 257 -8.66 -14.78 12.54
C HIS A 257 -7.22 -15.16 12.82
N LYS A 258 -6.90 -15.46 14.09
CA LYS A 258 -5.57 -15.85 14.54
C LYS A 258 -5.65 -17.14 15.34
N GLY A 259 -4.57 -17.94 15.28
CA GLY A 259 -4.38 -19.12 16.12
C GLY A 259 -2.95 -19.20 16.61
N GLN A 260 -2.68 -18.86 17.86
CA GLN A 260 -1.33 -18.89 18.43
C GLN A 260 -1.17 -20.00 19.47
N PHE A 261 -0.17 -20.85 19.31
CA PHE A 261 0.13 -21.91 20.26
C PHE A 261 1.07 -21.42 21.37
N SER A 262 0.73 -21.67 22.64
CA SER A 262 1.58 -21.45 23.82
C SER A 262 2.32 -22.75 24.17
N PRO A 263 3.64 -22.87 23.94
CA PRO A 263 4.39 -24.10 24.22
C PRO A 263 4.45 -24.46 25.71
N LYS A 264 4.55 -23.45 26.59
CA LYS A 264 4.65 -23.67 28.04
C LYS A 264 3.33 -24.20 28.62
N GLU A 265 2.19 -23.66 28.17
CA GLU A 265 0.87 -24.13 28.60
C GLU A 265 0.33 -25.31 27.81
N LYS A 266 0.91 -25.59 26.63
CA LYS A 266 0.38 -26.55 25.65
C LYS A 266 -1.08 -26.26 25.29
N ALA A 267 -1.34 -24.99 24.97
CA ALA A 267 -2.68 -24.50 24.64
C ALA A 267 -2.66 -23.67 23.34
N LEU A 268 -3.71 -23.80 22.55
CA LEU A 268 -3.97 -22.95 21.38
C LEU A 268 -4.90 -21.80 21.79
N TYR A 269 -4.51 -20.56 21.54
CA TYR A 269 -5.33 -19.37 21.73
C TYR A 269 -5.83 -18.89 20.38
N LEU A 270 -7.10 -18.49 20.30
CA LEU A 270 -7.74 -18.06 19.06
C LEU A 270 -8.59 -16.82 19.26
N SER A 271 -8.50 -15.90 18.30
CA SER A 271 -9.42 -14.78 18.14
C SER A 271 -10.41 -15.07 17.02
N TYR A 272 -11.65 -14.63 17.22
CA TYR A 272 -12.76 -14.88 16.30
C TYR A 272 -13.54 -13.62 15.97
N SER A 273 -14.04 -13.55 14.73
CA SER A 273 -14.98 -12.52 14.24
C SER A 273 -16.08 -13.16 13.38
N ASN A 274 -17.25 -12.52 13.29
CA ASN A 274 -18.31 -12.91 12.36
C ASN A 274 -18.13 -12.34 10.94
N GLY A 275 -17.24 -11.36 10.77
CA GLY A 275 -16.77 -10.84 9.49
C GLY A 275 -15.37 -11.33 9.20
N GLY A 276 -14.97 -11.39 7.92
CA GLY A 276 -13.62 -11.83 7.56
C GLY A 276 -12.54 -10.77 7.74
N GLY A 277 -12.92 -9.51 7.97
CA GLY A 277 -11.99 -8.38 8.03
C GLY A 277 -11.47 -7.93 6.66
N PRO A 278 -10.69 -6.84 6.62
CA PRO A 278 -10.24 -6.08 7.79
C PRO A 278 -11.22 -4.97 8.21
N TYR A 279 -12.27 -4.67 7.44
CA TYR A 279 -13.14 -3.50 7.67
C TYR A 279 -14.41 -3.78 8.49
N ASP A 280 -14.84 -5.04 8.54
CA ASP A 280 -16.08 -5.49 9.19
C ASP A 280 -15.80 -6.23 10.51
N GLY A 281 -16.82 -6.91 11.04
CA GLY A 281 -16.78 -7.62 12.32
C GLY A 281 -17.61 -6.91 13.37
N THR A 282 -18.80 -7.46 13.65
CA THR A 282 -19.80 -6.92 14.59
C THR A 282 -20.06 -7.83 15.79
N ALA A 283 -19.44 -9.01 15.81
CA ALA A 283 -19.45 -9.92 16.95
C ALA A 283 -18.25 -10.87 16.86
N GLY A 284 -17.74 -11.30 18.01
CA GLY A 284 -16.60 -12.19 18.07
C GLY A 284 -16.49 -12.90 19.40
N ALA A 285 -15.39 -13.63 19.55
CA ALA A 285 -15.03 -14.30 20.79
C ALA A 285 -13.52 -14.55 20.85
N VAL A 286 -13.04 -14.88 22.05
CA VAL A 286 -11.68 -15.37 22.27
C VAL A 286 -11.76 -16.71 22.96
N TYR A 287 -11.06 -17.71 22.41
CA TYR A 287 -11.07 -19.06 22.95
C TYR A 287 -9.66 -19.57 23.23
N ARG A 288 -9.58 -20.46 24.21
CA ARG A 288 -8.38 -21.24 24.55
C ARG A 288 -8.72 -22.72 24.46
N TYR A 289 -7.86 -23.50 23.80
CA TYR A 289 -7.97 -24.94 23.70
C TYR A 289 -6.77 -25.61 24.38
N ASP A 290 -7.03 -26.36 25.46
CA ASP A 290 -6.02 -27.13 26.18
C ASP A 290 -5.76 -28.46 25.49
N VAL A 291 -4.58 -28.64 24.88
CA VAL A 291 -4.28 -29.82 24.06
C VAL A 291 -4.27 -31.11 24.88
N ALA A 292 -3.68 -31.08 26.08
CA ALA A 292 -3.58 -32.26 26.94
C ALA A 292 -4.93 -32.69 27.52
N ALA A 293 -5.81 -31.72 27.81
CA ALA A 293 -7.12 -31.97 28.39
C ALA A 293 -8.21 -32.20 27.32
N ASN A 294 -7.94 -31.83 26.06
CA ASN A 294 -8.93 -31.83 24.98
C ASN A 294 -10.18 -30.99 25.34
N THR A 295 -9.95 -29.80 25.94
CA THR A 295 -11.03 -28.93 26.40
C THR A 295 -10.91 -27.52 25.84
N TRP A 296 -12.07 -26.96 25.47
CA TRP A 296 -12.23 -25.58 25.07
C TRP A 296 -12.68 -24.73 26.26
N LYS A 297 -12.17 -23.50 26.33
CA LYS A 297 -12.58 -22.48 27.29
C LYS A 297 -12.89 -21.20 26.53
N ASP A 298 -14.10 -20.69 26.74
CA ASP A 298 -14.44 -19.32 26.37
C ASP A 298 -13.71 -18.38 27.33
N ILE A 299 -12.84 -17.55 26.78
CA ILE A 299 -12.07 -16.55 27.51
C ILE A 299 -12.34 -15.16 26.95
N THR A 300 -13.49 -14.97 26.29
CA THR A 300 -13.88 -13.68 25.71
C THR A 300 -13.88 -12.61 26.81
N PRO A 301 -13.22 -11.45 26.58
CA PRO A 301 -13.28 -10.35 27.53
C PRO A 301 -14.72 -9.97 27.90
N PRO A 302 -15.00 -9.69 29.19
CA PRO A 302 -16.34 -9.27 29.60
C PRO A 302 -16.68 -7.89 29.06
N GLY A 303 -17.96 -7.61 28.86
CA GLY A 303 -18.45 -6.30 28.40
C GLY A 303 -19.41 -6.41 27.22
N ASP A 304 -19.75 -5.26 26.62
CA ASP A 304 -20.56 -5.20 25.41
C ASP A 304 -19.68 -5.44 24.17
N ILE A 305 -19.79 -6.64 23.60
CA ILE A 305 -18.99 -7.08 22.46
C ILE A 305 -19.81 -6.88 21.18
N TYR A 306 -19.70 -5.70 20.59
CA TYR A 306 -20.31 -5.32 19.30
C TYR A 306 -19.30 -5.34 18.13
N PHE A 307 -18.19 -6.04 18.31
CA PHE A 307 -17.09 -6.19 17.36
C PHE A 307 -16.56 -7.63 17.38
N GLY A 308 -15.82 -8.00 16.33
CA GLY A 308 -14.98 -9.19 16.31
C GLY A 308 -13.66 -9.01 17.08
N PHE A 309 -12.84 -10.06 17.13
CA PHE A 309 -11.45 -9.96 17.59
C PHE A 309 -10.50 -10.35 16.46
N GLY A 310 -9.57 -9.44 16.14
CA GLY A 310 -8.51 -9.63 15.15
C GLY A 310 -7.20 -9.98 15.84
N GLY A 311 -6.39 -8.94 16.11
CA GLY A 311 -5.08 -9.06 16.76
C GLY A 311 -5.12 -9.91 18.04
N LEU A 312 -4.19 -10.86 18.12
CA LEU A 312 -3.95 -11.73 19.26
C LEU A 312 -2.45 -11.90 19.42
N ALA A 313 -1.89 -11.55 20.58
CA ALA A 313 -0.49 -11.76 20.91
C ALA A 313 -0.32 -12.49 22.24
N LEU A 314 0.61 -13.43 22.28
CA LEU A 314 1.04 -14.13 23.50
C LEU A 314 2.42 -13.64 23.93
N ASP A 315 2.58 -13.35 25.22
CA ASP A 315 3.90 -13.09 25.79
C ASP A 315 4.66 -14.42 25.98
N ARG A 316 5.80 -14.57 25.30
CA ARG A 316 6.59 -15.82 25.34
C ARG A 316 7.45 -15.93 26.60
N GLN A 317 7.75 -14.81 27.25
CA GLN A 317 8.51 -14.78 28.49
C GLN A 317 7.60 -15.13 29.67
N LYS A 318 6.35 -14.63 29.68
CA LYS A 318 5.35 -14.80 30.74
C LYS A 318 4.13 -15.60 30.26
N SER A 319 4.15 -16.91 30.49
CA SER A 319 3.02 -17.78 30.12
C SER A 319 1.73 -17.36 30.84
N GLY A 320 0.60 -17.45 30.14
CA GLY A 320 -0.69 -16.94 30.62
C GLY A 320 -0.92 -15.46 30.33
N THR A 321 0.08 -14.72 29.86
CA THR A 321 -0.09 -13.33 29.45
C THR A 321 -0.40 -13.21 27.96
N LEU A 322 -1.45 -12.46 27.64
CA LEU A 322 -1.90 -12.21 26.27
C LEU A 322 -2.59 -10.86 26.12
N VAL A 323 -2.58 -10.34 24.89
CA VAL A 323 -3.34 -9.16 24.47
C VAL A 323 -4.18 -9.51 23.26
N VAL A 324 -5.42 -9.04 23.22
CA VAL A 324 -6.31 -9.11 22.05
C VAL A 324 -6.86 -7.72 21.71
N ALA A 325 -7.20 -7.50 20.44
CA ALA A 325 -7.76 -6.23 19.96
C ALA A 325 -9.10 -6.42 19.23
N SER A 326 -9.98 -5.41 19.35
CA SER A 326 -11.25 -5.34 18.64
C SER A 326 -11.07 -5.21 17.12
N LEU A 327 -11.94 -5.88 16.34
CA LEU A 327 -12.02 -5.85 14.88
C LEU A 327 -13.49 -5.88 14.42
N ASN A 328 -14.16 -4.75 14.15
CA ASN A 328 -13.69 -3.39 14.38
C ASN A 328 -14.60 -2.66 15.36
N SER A 329 -13.99 -2.03 16.35
CA SER A 329 -14.65 -0.98 17.12
C SER A 329 -14.41 0.35 16.42
N TRP A 330 -15.32 0.73 15.50
CA TRP A 330 -15.23 2.00 14.77
C TRP A 330 -15.60 3.21 15.63
N TYR A 331 -16.27 3.02 16.76
CA TYR A 331 -16.57 4.08 17.72
C TYR A 331 -16.62 3.48 19.13
N PRO A 332 -16.04 4.14 20.15
CA PRO A 332 -15.32 5.42 20.06
C PRO A 332 -13.89 5.30 19.48
N ASP A 333 -13.27 4.13 19.63
CA ASP A 333 -11.90 3.80 19.21
C ASP A 333 -11.75 2.26 19.22
N ALA A 334 -10.65 1.73 18.67
CA ALA A 334 -10.24 0.35 18.94
C ALA A 334 -10.08 0.12 20.45
N GLN A 335 -10.38 -1.09 20.92
CA GLN A 335 -10.14 -1.51 22.30
C GLN A 335 -9.12 -2.64 22.33
N PHE A 336 -8.24 -2.60 23.32
CA PHE A 336 -7.27 -3.64 23.59
C PHE A 336 -7.56 -4.23 24.96
N PHE A 337 -7.48 -5.55 25.05
CA PHE A 337 -7.73 -6.29 26.28
C PHE A 337 -6.47 -7.06 26.64
N ARG A 338 -5.97 -6.88 27.86
CA ARG A 338 -4.82 -7.59 28.39
C ARG A 338 -5.23 -8.52 29.52
N SER A 339 -4.73 -9.75 29.49
CA SER A 339 -4.85 -10.74 30.55
C SER A 339 -3.46 -11.26 30.93
N THR A 340 -3.27 -11.61 32.20
CA THR A 340 -2.03 -12.22 32.76
C THR A 340 -2.29 -13.59 33.40
N ASP A 341 -3.50 -14.13 33.24
CA ASP A 341 -3.98 -15.34 33.91
C ASP A 341 -4.66 -16.34 32.97
N SER A 342 -4.20 -16.37 31.71
CA SER A 342 -4.71 -17.23 30.63
C SER A 342 -6.14 -16.91 30.20
N GLY A 343 -6.53 -15.63 30.26
CA GLY A 343 -7.83 -15.13 29.83
C GLY A 343 -8.96 -15.28 30.84
N LYS A 344 -8.66 -15.50 32.13
CA LYS A 344 -9.68 -15.57 33.17
C LYS A 344 -10.15 -14.17 33.56
N THR A 345 -9.23 -13.22 33.63
CA THR A 345 -9.52 -11.81 33.89
C THR A 345 -8.84 -10.93 32.83
N TRP A 346 -9.44 -9.77 32.59
CA TRP A 346 -9.05 -8.84 31.54
C TRP A 346 -9.08 -7.41 32.05
N SER A 347 -8.25 -6.57 31.46
CA SER A 347 -8.29 -5.11 31.63
C SER A 347 -8.09 -4.40 30.29
N THR A 348 -8.48 -3.14 30.20
CA THR A 348 -8.62 -2.36 28.96
C THR A 348 -7.71 -1.13 28.92
N LEU A 349 -7.46 -0.60 27.71
CA LEU A 349 -6.69 0.65 27.50
C LEU A 349 -7.53 1.91 27.68
N TRP A 350 -8.84 1.80 27.66
CA TRP A 350 -9.73 2.91 28.02
C TRP A 350 -11.05 2.37 28.55
N ASN A 351 -11.73 3.19 29.34
CA ASN A 351 -13.08 2.93 29.85
C ASN A 351 -13.92 4.20 29.83
N TYR A 352 -15.24 4.06 29.81
CA TYR A 352 -16.13 5.19 30.07
C TYR A 352 -16.20 5.46 31.57
N ASN A 353 -15.97 6.72 31.96
CA ASN A 353 -16.24 7.16 33.33
C ASN A 353 -17.73 7.47 33.54
N ALA A 354 -18.11 7.82 34.77
CA ALA A 354 -19.50 8.06 35.15
C ALA A 354 -20.16 9.22 34.36
N GLN A 355 -19.38 10.11 33.75
CA GLN A 355 -19.84 11.22 32.91
C GLN A 355 -19.93 10.86 31.43
N GLY A 356 -19.56 9.63 31.04
CA GLY A 356 -19.53 9.19 29.64
C GLY A 356 -18.30 9.66 28.86
N ASN A 357 -17.27 10.18 29.53
CA ASN A 357 -16.00 10.52 28.90
C ASN A 357 -15.06 9.30 28.93
N LEU A 358 -14.10 9.27 28.00
CA LEU A 358 -13.07 8.23 27.96
C LEU A 358 -11.94 8.54 28.96
N ASP A 359 -11.76 7.66 29.93
CA ASP A 359 -10.54 7.59 30.73
C ASP A 359 -9.52 6.75 29.96
N LEU A 360 -8.42 7.37 29.53
CA LEU A 360 -7.37 6.72 28.73
C LEU A 360 -6.24 6.23 29.64
N HIS A 361 -5.83 4.98 29.43
CA HIS A 361 -4.74 4.30 30.15
C HIS A 361 -3.49 4.18 29.28
N TYR A 362 -3.23 5.20 28.47
CA TYR A 362 -2.07 5.29 27.62
C TYR A 362 -1.77 6.75 27.27
N SER A 363 -0.55 6.99 26.80
CA SER A 363 -0.19 8.18 26.04
C SER A 363 0.20 7.77 24.61
N ILE A 364 -0.03 8.66 23.63
CA ILE A 364 0.28 8.38 22.22
C ILE A 364 1.02 9.55 21.57
N SER A 365 2.08 9.26 20.81
CA SER A 365 2.84 10.27 20.07
C SER A 365 3.34 9.77 18.71
N THR A 366 3.65 10.68 17.79
CA THR A 366 4.14 10.31 16.43
C THR A 366 5.33 11.18 15.99
N PRO A 367 6.44 11.22 16.75
CA PRO A 367 7.52 12.18 16.52
C PRO A 367 8.18 12.06 15.13
N LYS A 368 8.22 10.85 14.55
CA LYS A 368 8.76 10.57 13.21
C LYS A 368 7.73 10.73 12.08
N ALA A 369 6.46 10.97 12.42
CA ALA A 369 5.35 11.18 11.48
C ALA A 369 4.35 12.22 12.05
N PRO A 370 4.72 13.50 12.17
CA PRO A 370 3.92 14.49 12.91
C PRO A 370 2.53 14.74 12.30
N TRP A 371 2.39 14.52 10.98
CA TRP A 371 1.11 14.61 10.29
C TRP A 371 0.06 13.63 10.85
N ILE A 372 0.45 12.45 11.33
CA ILE A 372 -0.48 11.49 11.95
C ILE A 372 -1.11 12.11 13.21
N TYR A 373 -0.28 12.68 14.10
CA TYR A 373 -0.78 13.31 15.32
C TYR A 373 -1.70 14.49 14.99
N LYS A 374 -1.25 15.38 14.09
CA LYS A 374 -2.01 16.56 13.71
C LYS A 374 -3.34 16.20 13.04
N ASN A 375 -3.30 15.35 12.01
CA ASN A 375 -4.44 15.16 11.10
C ASN A 375 -5.37 14.01 11.49
N PHE A 376 -4.96 13.12 12.41
CA PHE A 376 -5.79 11.97 12.82
C PHE A 376 -5.99 11.92 14.34
N ILE A 377 -4.90 11.89 15.13
CA ILE A 377 -5.03 11.69 16.60
C ILE A 377 -5.64 12.90 17.30
N SER A 378 -5.27 14.12 16.89
CA SER A 378 -5.71 15.35 17.59
C SER A 378 -7.13 15.80 17.22
N VAL A 379 -7.72 15.21 16.18
CA VAL A 379 -9.01 15.61 15.61
C VAL A 379 -10.07 14.50 15.57
N ASP A 380 -9.70 13.25 15.84
CA ASP A 380 -10.61 12.09 15.91
C ASP A 380 -10.52 11.41 17.29
N THR A 381 -11.56 10.65 17.65
CA THR A 381 -11.59 9.80 18.85
C THR A 381 -10.85 8.47 18.65
N LYS A 382 -10.68 8.00 17.40
CA LYS A 382 -10.03 6.74 17.02
C LYS A 382 -8.49 6.84 17.09
N LYS A 383 -7.95 7.04 18.29
CA LYS A 383 -6.52 7.30 18.52
C LYS A 383 -5.67 6.05 18.49
N LEU A 384 -6.15 4.95 19.07
CA LEU A 384 -5.53 3.63 18.99
C LEU A 384 -5.62 3.06 17.57
N GLY A 385 -6.62 3.49 16.80
CA GLY A 385 -6.72 3.24 15.38
C GLY A 385 -7.84 2.26 15.01
N TRP A 386 -7.68 1.58 13.88
CA TRP A 386 -8.69 0.69 13.30
C TRP A 386 -8.02 -0.41 12.47
N MET A 387 -8.79 -1.44 12.09
CA MET A 387 -8.31 -2.60 11.33
C MET A 387 -7.18 -3.35 12.07
N VAL A 388 -7.24 -3.45 13.40
CA VAL A 388 -6.18 -4.06 14.23
C VAL A 388 -6.21 -5.59 14.11
N GLU A 389 -5.65 -6.08 13.02
CA GLU A 389 -5.45 -7.51 12.72
C GLU A 389 -4.06 -7.98 13.16
N ALA A 390 -3.02 -7.16 12.95
CA ALA A 390 -1.67 -7.46 13.40
C ALA A 390 -1.47 -6.98 14.83
N LEU A 391 -1.06 -7.89 15.72
CA LEU A 391 -0.65 -7.59 17.08
C LEU A 391 0.40 -8.62 17.50
N ALA A 392 1.55 -8.16 17.97
CA ALA A 392 2.66 -9.01 18.36
C ALA A 392 3.38 -8.45 19.60
N ILE A 393 3.81 -9.35 20.48
CA ILE A 393 4.71 -9.06 21.60
C ILE A 393 6.05 -9.72 21.25
N ASP A 394 7.15 -8.99 21.42
CA ASP A 394 8.48 -9.52 21.15
C ASP A 394 8.74 -10.76 22.05
N PRO A 395 9.06 -11.94 21.48
CA PRO A 395 9.31 -13.14 22.25
C PRO A 395 10.51 -13.03 23.20
N PHE A 396 11.36 -12.01 23.05
CA PHE A 396 12.54 -11.74 23.87
C PHE A 396 12.40 -10.51 24.77
N ASP A 397 11.28 -9.80 24.70
CA ASP A 397 11.05 -8.59 25.46
C ASP A 397 9.55 -8.35 25.69
N SER A 398 9.05 -8.68 26.89
CA SER A 398 7.65 -8.47 27.30
C SER A 398 7.18 -7.01 27.19
N ASP A 399 8.08 -6.04 27.13
CA ASP A 399 7.75 -4.61 27.04
C ASP A 399 7.69 -4.11 25.59
N HIS A 400 8.38 -4.77 24.65
CA HIS A 400 8.36 -4.42 23.23
C HIS A 400 7.17 -5.10 22.52
N TRP A 401 6.28 -4.28 21.98
CA TRP A 401 5.07 -4.77 21.31
C TRP A 401 4.71 -3.87 20.14
N LEU A 402 4.11 -4.46 19.11
CA LEU A 402 3.75 -3.78 17.87
C LEU A 402 2.33 -4.20 17.44
N TYR A 403 1.62 -3.27 16.82
CA TYR A 403 0.35 -3.56 16.16
C TYR A 403 0.16 -2.71 14.90
N GLY A 404 -0.47 -3.31 13.89
CA GLY A 404 -0.80 -2.65 12.65
C GLY A 404 -2.18 -2.03 12.70
N THR A 405 -2.36 -0.93 11.96
CA THR A 405 -3.65 -0.28 11.72
C THR A 405 -3.81 -0.02 10.22
N GLY A 406 -4.97 0.48 9.80
CA GLY A 406 -5.16 0.96 8.42
C GLY A 406 -4.40 2.24 8.05
N LEU A 407 -3.58 2.80 8.95
CA LEU A 407 -2.84 4.05 8.75
C LEU A 407 -1.33 3.88 8.99
N THR A 408 -0.96 3.20 10.08
CA THR A 408 0.41 3.10 10.58
C THR A 408 0.64 1.78 11.33
N LEU A 409 1.90 1.51 11.67
CA LEU A 409 2.32 0.55 12.68
C LEU A 409 2.63 1.31 13.98
N TYR A 410 1.87 1.00 15.02
CA TYR A 410 2.07 1.50 16.37
C TYR A 410 2.78 0.46 17.24
N GLY A 411 3.35 0.90 18.35
CA GLY A 411 3.91 0.02 19.34
C GLY A 411 4.47 0.77 20.53
N GLY A 412 5.22 0.08 21.37
CA GLY A 412 5.87 0.68 22.53
C GLY A 412 6.89 -0.26 23.16
N HIS A 413 7.54 0.24 24.21
CA HIS A 413 8.63 -0.43 24.95
C HIS A 413 8.37 -0.43 26.46
N ASP A 414 7.10 -0.40 26.88
CA ASP A 414 6.71 -0.43 28.29
C ASP A 414 5.39 -1.15 28.56
N LEU A 415 5.05 -2.17 27.77
CA LEU A 415 3.77 -2.89 27.87
C LEU A 415 3.46 -3.42 29.27
N THR A 416 4.46 -3.85 30.06
CA THR A 416 4.27 -4.37 31.41
C THR A 416 3.89 -3.30 32.43
N LYS A 417 4.02 -2.01 32.11
CA LYS A 417 3.46 -0.92 32.92
C LYS A 417 1.93 -0.96 32.98
N TRP A 418 1.28 -1.60 32.00
CA TRP A 418 -0.16 -1.89 32.07
C TRP A 418 -0.50 -2.65 33.36
N ASP A 419 0.29 -3.64 33.75
CA ASP A 419 0.01 -4.49 34.91
C ASP A 419 0.31 -3.81 36.26
N THR A 420 0.96 -2.64 36.26
CA THR A 420 1.45 -1.96 37.47
C THR A 420 0.83 -0.58 37.66
N VAL A 421 1.20 0.39 36.82
CA VAL A 421 0.66 1.76 36.87
C VAL A 421 -0.59 1.94 36.00
N HIS A 422 -0.92 0.92 35.20
CA HIS A 422 -2.04 0.92 34.26
C HIS A 422 -2.00 2.12 33.30
N ASN A 423 -0.80 2.41 32.79
CA ASN A 423 -0.55 3.45 31.81
C ASN A 423 0.70 3.12 30.99
N ILE A 424 0.55 3.03 29.68
CA ILE A 424 1.63 2.69 28.73
C ILE A 424 1.89 3.82 27.73
N THR A 425 3.02 3.75 27.04
CA THR A 425 3.40 4.71 26.00
C THR A 425 3.27 4.05 24.63
N ILE A 426 2.57 4.72 23.71
CA ILE A 426 2.37 4.27 22.34
C ILE A 426 3.04 5.27 21.39
N GLU A 427 3.81 4.77 20.44
CA GLU A 427 4.40 5.58 19.38
C GLU A 427 4.12 5.00 18.00
N SER A 428 4.01 5.86 16.98
CA SER A 428 4.10 5.41 15.58
C SER A 428 5.54 4.94 15.31
N LEU A 429 5.72 3.63 15.20
CA LEU A 429 6.99 2.95 14.97
C LEU A 429 7.13 2.47 13.52
N ALA A 430 6.50 3.18 12.58
CA ALA A 430 6.48 2.85 11.15
C ALA A 430 7.54 3.63 10.33
N ASP A 431 8.61 4.11 10.96
CA ASP A 431 9.65 4.85 10.23
C ASP A 431 10.36 3.95 9.21
N GLY A 432 10.44 4.38 7.95
CA GLY A 432 10.95 3.56 6.84
C GLY A 432 9.89 2.71 6.12
N ILE A 433 8.68 2.57 6.69
CA ILE A 433 7.51 2.07 5.96
C ILE A 433 6.90 3.24 5.20
N GLU A 434 6.76 3.10 3.88
CA GLU A 434 6.08 4.05 3.00
C GLU A 434 5.09 3.26 2.16
N GLU A 435 3.79 3.36 2.46
CA GLU A 435 2.76 2.47 1.89
C GLU A 435 1.61 3.20 1.18
N THR A 436 1.64 4.53 1.14
CA THR A 436 0.62 5.30 0.43
C THR A 436 0.50 4.90 -1.05
N ALA A 437 -0.73 4.88 -1.55
CA ALA A 437 -1.03 4.81 -2.98
C ALA A 437 -1.03 6.22 -3.58
N VAL A 438 -0.07 6.51 -4.46
CA VAL A 438 0.09 7.84 -5.06
C VAL A 438 -0.74 7.96 -6.33
N LEU A 439 -1.61 8.97 -6.38
CA LEU A 439 -2.55 9.18 -7.47
C LEU A 439 -2.13 10.29 -8.43
N ASP A 440 -1.33 11.25 -7.97
CA ASP A 440 -0.71 12.27 -8.82
C ASP A 440 0.54 12.86 -8.15
N VAL A 441 1.50 13.28 -8.96
CA VAL A 441 2.68 14.03 -8.51
C VAL A 441 2.93 15.20 -9.45
N LYS A 442 3.22 16.39 -8.90
CA LYS A 442 3.58 17.58 -9.67
C LYS A 442 4.76 18.30 -9.06
N SER A 443 5.59 18.90 -9.91
CA SER A 443 6.63 19.86 -9.52
C SER A 443 6.33 21.21 -10.17
N ALA A 444 6.29 22.29 -9.38
CA ALA A 444 6.02 23.64 -9.87
C ALA A 444 7.35 24.38 -10.09
N PRO A 445 7.74 24.71 -11.34
CA PRO A 445 8.99 25.43 -11.63
C PRO A 445 9.02 26.82 -10.97
N GLY A 446 9.97 27.06 -10.08
CA GLY A 446 10.06 28.28 -9.27
C GLY A 446 9.11 28.31 -8.06
N GLY A 447 8.37 27.22 -7.79
CA GLY A 447 7.46 27.04 -6.67
C GLY A 447 7.80 25.79 -5.85
N SER A 448 6.77 25.10 -5.34
CA SER A 448 6.93 23.87 -4.56
C SER A 448 7.57 22.75 -5.37
N GLU A 449 8.50 22.05 -4.74
CA GLU A 449 9.25 20.97 -5.37
C GLU A 449 8.38 19.77 -5.75
N LEU A 450 7.53 19.34 -4.81
CA LEU A 450 6.67 18.19 -5.00
C LEU A 450 5.32 18.41 -4.31
N LEU A 451 4.26 18.30 -5.08
CA LEU A 451 2.89 18.05 -4.62
C LEU A 451 2.61 16.57 -4.86
N ALA A 452 2.20 15.84 -3.83
CA ALA A 452 1.86 14.41 -3.93
C ALA A 452 0.42 14.20 -3.46
N ALA A 453 -0.47 13.85 -4.39
CA ALA A 453 -1.84 13.47 -4.10
C ALA A 453 -1.90 11.96 -3.82
N VAL A 454 -2.49 11.56 -2.69
CA VAL A 454 -2.49 10.15 -2.26
C VAL A 454 -3.89 9.66 -1.87
N GLY A 455 -4.06 8.34 -1.94
CA GLY A 455 -5.17 7.62 -1.31
C GLY A 455 -5.06 7.66 0.22
N ASP A 456 -6.22 7.54 0.88
CA ASP A 456 -6.47 7.49 2.33
C ASP A 456 -6.04 8.73 3.16
N ASP A 457 -4.92 9.36 2.82
CA ASP A 457 -4.25 10.39 3.63
C ASP A 457 -4.25 11.79 2.99
N SER A 458 -5.15 12.03 2.03
CA SER A 458 -5.27 13.29 1.28
C SER A 458 -4.07 13.59 0.37
N GLY A 459 -2.91 13.99 0.92
CA GLY A 459 -1.73 14.39 0.15
C GLY A 459 -0.73 15.24 0.92
N PHE A 460 0.41 15.53 0.30
CA PHE A 460 1.55 16.19 0.94
C PHE A 460 2.26 17.21 0.01
N THR A 461 2.85 18.23 0.62
CA THR A 461 3.66 19.25 -0.07
C THR A 461 5.09 19.22 0.46
N PHE A 462 6.05 19.18 -0.46
CA PHE A 462 7.47 19.40 -0.18
C PHE A 462 7.90 20.68 -0.91
N ALA A 463 8.25 21.70 -0.12
CA ALA A 463 8.57 23.02 -0.67
C ALA A 463 9.90 23.04 -1.46
N SER A 464 10.83 22.13 -1.14
CA SER A 464 12.15 22.07 -1.78
C SER A 464 12.72 20.65 -1.74
N LYS A 465 13.75 20.39 -2.54
CA LYS A 465 14.49 19.11 -2.50
C LYS A 465 15.09 18.80 -1.12
N SER A 466 15.53 19.82 -0.36
CA SER A 466 16.21 19.62 0.92
C SER A 466 15.32 19.07 2.03
N VAL A 467 14.00 19.02 1.83
CA VAL A 467 13.04 18.47 2.79
C VAL A 467 12.44 17.12 2.37
N LEU A 468 12.82 16.56 1.22
CA LEU A 468 12.31 15.25 0.76
C LEU A 468 12.60 14.10 1.72
N GLY A 469 13.64 14.22 2.56
CA GLY A 469 14.00 13.24 3.59
C GLY A 469 13.37 13.51 4.98
N LYS A 470 12.41 14.43 5.09
CA LYS A 470 11.77 14.84 6.34
C LYS A 470 10.26 14.68 6.25
N SER A 471 9.67 14.00 7.25
CA SER A 471 8.22 13.86 7.35
C SER A 471 7.53 15.24 7.42
N PRO A 472 6.46 15.49 6.65
CA PRO A 472 5.67 16.71 6.75
C PRO A 472 5.02 16.87 8.12
N LEU A 473 4.84 18.12 8.55
CA LEU A 473 4.11 18.43 9.78
C LEU A 473 2.59 18.19 9.65
N SER A 474 2.10 18.11 8.42
CA SER A 474 0.68 17.99 8.11
C SER A 474 0.50 17.33 6.75
N ALA A 475 -0.52 16.49 6.64
CA ALA A 475 -1.16 16.19 5.37
C ALA A 475 -1.95 17.42 4.88
N TRP A 476 -2.42 17.39 3.63
CA TRP A 476 -3.33 18.40 3.11
C TRP A 476 -4.66 18.36 3.85
N ASP A 477 -4.94 19.40 4.61
CA ASP A 477 -6.19 19.61 5.34
C ASP A 477 -6.98 20.81 4.75
N ASN A 478 -8.14 21.13 5.35
CA ASN A 478 -8.97 22.29 5.01
C ASN A 478 -9.31 22.45 3.49
N PRO A 479 -9.98 21.44 2.88
CA PRO A 479 -10.58 20.26 3.51
C PRO A 479 -9.63 19.06 3.51
N MET A 480 -9.78 18.16 4.48
CA MET A 480 -9.13 16.86 4.42
C MET A 480 -9.96 15.93 3.53
N PHE A 481 -9.42 15.55 2.38
CA PHE A 481 -10.03 14.54 1.53
C PHE A 481 -9.59 13.16 1.99
N THR A 482 -10.49 12.18 1.97
CA THR A 482 -10.10 10.77 2.14
C THR A 482 -9.12 10.38 1.05
N THR A 483 -9.23 10.95 -0.15
CA THR A 483 -8.29 10.69 -1.24
C THR A 483 -8.19 11.94 -2.10
N SER A 484 -7.00 12.49 -2.32
CA SER A 484 -6.82 13.47 -3.40
C SER A 484 -6.39 12.73 -4.66
N THR A 485 -7.09 12.95 -5.77
CA THR A 485 -6.85 12.21 -7.03
C THR A 485 -5.94 12.96 -7.98
N SER A 486 -5.86 14.28 -7.88
CA SER A 486 -5.01 15.09 -8.75
C SER A 486 -4.69 16.46 -8.15
N ALA A 487 -3.53 16.99 -8.51
CA ALA A 487 -3.12 18.35 -8.18
C ALA A 487 -2.49 19.03 -9.40
N ASP A 488 -2.52 20.35 -9.44
CA ASP A 488 -1.86 21.13 -10.48
C ASP A 488 -1.47 22.54 -10.01
N TYR A 489 -0.64 23.24 -10.77
CA TYR A 489 -0.15 24.58 -10.48
C TYR A 489 -0.39 25.57 -11.63
N ALA A 490 -0.49 26.84 -11.27
CA ALA A 490 -0.55 27.95 -12.22
C ALA A 490 0.85 28.39 -12.64
N GLY A 491 1.20 28.22 -13.92
CA GLY A 491 2.59 28.41 -14.40
C GLY A 491 3.17 29.84 -14.31
N LYS A 492 2.33 30.88 -14.31
CA LYS A 492 2.75 32.28 -14.10
C LYS A 492 2.55 32.78 -12.67
N LYS A 493 1.86 32.01 -11.82
CA LYS A 493 1.63 32.31 -10.40
C LYS A 493 1.84 31.04 -9.58
N VAL A 494 3.08 30.58 -9.51
CA VAL A 494 3.42 29.22 -9.04
C VAL A 494 3.13 28.94 -7.56
N GLY A 495 2.81 29.98 -6.76
CA GLY A 495 2.22 29.81 -5.42
C GLY A 495 0.75 29.37 -5.46
N ASN A 496 0.05 29.61 -6.57
CA ASN A 496 -1.33 29.19 -6.77
C ASN A 496 -1.36 27.74 -7.27
N VAL A 497 -1.87 26.86 -6.43
CA VAL A 497 -2.04 25.43 -6.74
C VAL A 497 -3.46 24.99 -6.44
N VAL A 498 -3.91 23.96 -7.14
CA VAL A 498 -5.26 23.38 -7.03
C VAL A 498 -5.15 21.89 -6.80
N ARG A 499 -6.12 21.30 -6.11
CA ARG A 499 -6.29 19.86 -6.01
C ARG A 499 -7.76 19.46 -6.08
N ALA A 500 -8.00 18.25 -6.57
CA ALA A 500 -9.28 17.57 -6.53
C ALA A 500 -9.19 16.32 -5.64
N GLY A 501 -10.30 15.90 -5.06
CA GLY A 501 -10.34 14.68 -4.27
C GLY A 501 -11.75 14.20 -3.92
N ASN A 502 -11.80 13.28 -2.97
CA ASN A 502 -12.99 12.57 -2.54
C ASN A 502 -13.25 12.80 -1.05
N SER A 503 -14.47 13.23 -0.74
CA SER A 503 -15.01 13.41 0.60
C SER A 503 -16.52 13.20 0.56
N ASP A 504 -17.13 12.79 1.66
CA ASP A 504 -18.60 12.67 1.73
C ASP A 504 -19.26 13.95 2.25
N SER A 505 -18.49 14.88 2.82
CA SER A 505 -19.00 16.08 3.50
C SER A 505 -18.44 17.39 2.96
N ASN A 506 -17.38 17.36 2.16
CA ASN A 506 -16.70 18.57 1.65
C ASN A 506 -16.84 18.71 0.13
N PRO A 507 -16.86 19.95 -0.40
CA PRO A 507 -16.65 20.18 -1.82
C PRO A 507 -15.31 19.60 -2.30
N GLN A 508 -15.30 19.02 -3.49
CA GLN A 508 -14.18 18.18 -3.97
C GLN A 508 -13.02 18.93 -4.63
N VAL A 509 -12.97 20.26 -4.55
CA VAL A 509 -11.87 21.06 -5.09
C VAL A 509 -11.36 22.02 -4.01
N ALA A 510 -10.03 22.11 -3.88
CA ALA A 510 -9.37 23.00 -2.96
C ALA A 510 -8.26 23.80 -3.63
N LEU A 511 -8.03 25.00 -3.14
CA LEU A 511 -7.06 25.97 -3.65
C LEU A 511 -6.05 26.32 -2.58
N SER A 512 -4.84 26.62 -3.02
CA SER A 512 -3.79 27.20 -2.19
C SER A 512 -3.12 28.33 -2.97
N SER A 513 -2.68 29.37 -2.26
CA SER A 513 -1.91 30.50 -2.80
C SER A 513 -0.49 30.57 -2.25
N ASP A 514 -0.06 29.56 -1.49
CA ASP A 514 1.25 29.48 -0.84
C ASP A 514 2.01 28.20 -1.21
N GLY A 515 1.72 27.64 -2.39
CA GLY A 515 2.38 26.47 -2.94
C GLY A 515 1.91 25.15 -2.33
N GLY A 516 0.72 25.10 -1.74
CA GLY A 516 0.16 23.92 -1.10
C GLY A 516 0.56 23.75 0.36
N LYS A 517 1.07 24.82 1.00
CA LYS A 517 1.37 24.81 2.44
C LYS A 517 0.09 24.94 3.28
N SER A 518 -0.88 25.72 2.82
CA SER A 518 -2.23 25.81 3.37
C SER A 518 -3.27 25.78 2.25
N TRP A 519 -4.46 25.27 2.55
CA TRP A 519 -5.53 25.09 1.58
C TRP A 519 -6.84 25.74 2.06
N LYS A 520 -7.68 26.10 1.10
CA LYS A 520 -9.08 26.48 1.29
C LYS A 520 -9.95 25.69 0.33
N VAL A 521 -11.18 25.38 0.74
CA VAL A 521 -12.21 24.86 -0.15
C VAL A 521 -12.50 25.86 -1.27
N HIS A 522 -12.68 25.39 -2.50
CA HIS A 522 -13.23 26.19 -3.59
C HIS A 522 -14.73 26.41 -3.33
N GLY A 523 -15.13 27.64 -2.99
CA GLY A 523 -16.46 27.94 -2.45
C GLY A 523 -17.65 27.58 -3.34
N ALA A 524 -17.45 27.51 -4.67
CA ALA A 524 -18.48 27.11 -5.63
C ALA A 524 -18.33 25.66 -6.16
N ALA A 525 -17.44 24.86 -5.57
CA ALA A 525 -17.32 23.45 -5.91
C ALA A 525 -18.47 22.65 -5.27
N GLU A 526 -18.90 21.58 -5.95
CA GLU A 526 -19.93 20.68 -5.46
C GLU A 526 -19.31 19.46 -4.74
N GLN A 527 -20.11 18.77 -3.94
CA GLN A 527 -19.73 17.49 -3.29
C GLN A 527 -19.87 16.28 -4.24
N GLY A 528 -20.73 16.39 -5.27
CA GLY A 528 -21.19 15.27 -6.11
C GLY A 528 -20.18 14.73 -7.15
N PRO A 529 -19.51 15.58 -7.95
CA PRO A 529 -18.47 15.08 -8.84
C PRO A 529 -17.27 14.59 -8.03
N LYS A 530 -16.68 13.44 -8.38
CA LYS A 530 -15.62 12.78 -7.60
C LYS A 530 -14.48 12.33 -8.52
N GLY A 531 -13.29 12.24 -7.95
CA GLY A 531 -12.09 11.69 -8.58
C GLY A 531 -11.57 12.43 -9.81
N GLY A 532 -10.85 11.69 -10.65
CA GLY A 532 -10.34 12.17 -11.93
C GLY A 532 -9.20 13.19 -11.84
N SER A 533 -8.99 13.94 -12.92
CA SER A 533 -7.83 14.84 -13.10
C SER A 533 -8.23 16.31 -13.13
N ILE A 534 -7.37 17.18 -12.58
CA ILE A 534 -7.61 18.63 -12.53
C ILE A 534 -6.42 19.39 -13.12
N SER A 535 -6.71 20.53 -13.78
CA SER A 535 -5.69 21.42 -14.31
C SER A 535 -5.99 22.88 -14.02
N TYR A 536 -4.93 23.69 -13.88
CA TYR A 536 -5.00 25.10 -13.52
C TYR A 536 -4.32 25.97 -14.58
N SER A 537 -5.04 26.97 -15.09
CA SER A 537 -4.53 27.93 -16.09
C SER A 537 -3.22 28.60 -15.66
N ALA A 538 -2.43 29.09 -16.63
CA ALA A 538 -1.19 29.82 -16.40
C ALA A 538 -1.33 30.93 -15.33
N ASN A 539 -2.40 31.73 -15.35
CA ASN A 539 -2.61 32.85 -14.42
C ASN A 539 -3.29 32.45 -13.10
N GLY A 540 -3.68 31.19 -12.95
CA GLY A 540 -4.40 30.70 -11.78
C GLY A 540 -5.80 31.27 -11.64
N ASP A 541 -6.51 31.51 -12.75
CA ASP A 541 -7.89 32.02 -12.74
C ASP A 541 -8.91 31.04 -13.30
N THR A 542 -8.49 30.01 -14.02
CA THR A 542 -9.39 29.04 -14.67
C THR A 542 -8.99 27.61 -14.31
N ILE A 543 -9.95 26.84 -13.81
CA ILE A 543 -9.82 25.44 -13.42
C ILE A 543 -10.60 24.59 -14.42
N LEU A 544 -9.95 23.54 -14.91
CA LEU A 544 -10.59 22.51 -15.75
C LEU A 544 -10.45 21.16 -15.03
N TRP A 545 -11.56 20.53 -14.73
CA TRP A 545 -11.64 19.30 -13.95
C TRP A 545 -12.42 18.24 -14.72
N SER A 546 -11.82 17.07 -14.90
CA SER A 546 -12.49 15.89 -15.46
C SER A 546 -12.73 14.86 -14.36
N PRO A 547 -13.85 14.96 -13.60
CA PRO A 547 -14.22 13.94 -12.61
C PRO A 547 -14.54 12.60 -13.28
N GLU A 548 -14.47 11.50 -12.53
CA GLU A 548 -14.73 10.14 -13.05
C GLU A 548 -16.21 9.87 -13.30
N ASN A 549 -17.09 10.49 -12.51
CA ASN A 549 -18.52 10.21 -12.49
C ASN A 549 -19.38 11.27 -13.20
N ARG A 550 -18.78 12.34 -13.76
CA ARG A 550 -19.48 13.40 -14.51
C ARG A 550 -18.61 13.91 -15.68
N GLY A 551 -19.25 14.52 -16.68
CA GLY A 551 -18.54 15.18 -17.77
C GLY A 551 -17.62 16.32 -17.30
N VAL A 552 -16.69 16.73 -18.16
CA VAL A 552 -15.67 17.75 -17.86
C VAL A 552 -16.31 19.06 -17.42
N LEU A 553 -15.77 19.64 -16.35
CA LEU A 553 -16.24 20.85 -15.70
C LEU A 553 -15.19 21.95 -15.74
N ARG A 554 -15.64 23.19 -15.86
CA ARG A 554 -14.80 24.38 -15.85
C ARG A 554 -15.31 25.37 -14.81
N SER A 555 -14.40 25.95 -14.04
CA SER A 555 -14.64 27.15 -13.22
C SER A 555 -13.66 28.25 -13.61
N GLN A 556 -14.11 29.50 -13.57
CA GLN A 556 -13.24 30.67 -13.78
C GLN A 556 -13.51 31.72 -12.70
N ASN A 557 -12.45 32.35 -12.20
CA ASN A 557 -12.45 33.35 -11.13
C ASN A 557 -13.18 32.87 -9.86
N GLU A 558 -12.93 31.62 -9.45
CA GLU A 558 -13.61 30.94 -8.33
C GLU A 558 -15.16 30.88 -8.47
N GLY A 559 -15.70 31.05 -9.69
CA GLY A 559 -17.12 30.94 -9.99
C GLY A 559 -17.65 29.49 -10.01
N SER A 560 -18.95 29.31 -10.21
CA SER A 560 -19.55 27.97 -10.30
C SER A 560 -18.98 27.14 -11.43
N PHE A 561 -18.90 25.82 -11.22
CA PHE A 561 -18.48 24.89 -12.26
C PHE A 561 -19.58 24.72 -13.32
N ALA A 562 -19.20 24.83 -14.59
CA ALA A 562 -20.06 24.62 -15.75
C ALA A 562 -19.53 23.49 -16.63
N SER A 563 -20.43 22.76 -17.29
CA SER A 563 -20.07 21.65 -18.19
C SER A 563 -19.37 22.14 -19.45
N VAL A 564 -18.33 21.42 -19.87
CA VAL A 564 -17.61 21.61 -21.14
C VAL A 564 -18.01 20.48 -22.09
N SER A 565 -19.17 20.61 -22.73
CA SER A 565 -19.78 19.55 -23.56
C SER A 565 -19.01 19.21 -24.83
N SER A 566 -18.00 20.01 -25.19
CA SER A 566 -17.11 19.77 -26.34
C SER A 566 -16.00 18.75 -26.04
N LEU A 567 -15.81 18.37 -24.77
CA LEU A 567 -14.94 17.26 -24.38
C LEU A 567 -15.76 16.04 -23.94
N PRO A 568 -15.36 14.82 -24.34
CA PRO A 568 -15.97 13.60 -23.85
C PRO A 568 -15.84 13.42 -22.33
N ASN A 569 -16.75 12.66 -21.73
CA ASN A 569 -16.62 12.23 -20.34
C ASN A 569 -15.31 11.43 -20.13
N GLY A 570 -14.61 11.67 -19.02
CA GLY A 570 -13.35 11.01 -18.70
C GLY A 570 -12.17 11.43 -19.61
N ALA A 571 -12.26 12.57 -20.30
CA ALA A 571 -11.14 13.09 -21.07
C ALA A 571 -9.95 13.44 -20.14
N LEU A 572 -8.74 13.16 -20.60
CA LEU A 572 -7.53 13.72 -19.99
C LEU A 572 -7.56 15.24 -20.18
N VAL A 573 -7.15 16.00 -19.17
CA VAL A 573 -7.12 17.47 -19.22
C VAL A 573 -5.76 18.01 -18.80
N ALA A 574 -5.30 19.05 -19.49
CA ALA A 574 -4.10 19.80 -19.13
C ALA A 574 -4.26 21.28 -19.52
N SER A 575 -3.47 22.15 -18.88
CA SER A 575 -3.40 23.57 -19.20
C SER A 575 -2.03 23.93 -19.77
N ASP A 576 -2.00 24.89 -20.71
CA ASP A 576 -0.74 25.54 -21.03
C ASP A 576 -0.24 26.34 -19.81
N LYS A 577 1.06 26.26 -19.54
CA LYS A 577 1.65 26.88 -18.34
C LYS A 577 2.13 28.31 -18.59
N GLN A 578 2.18 28.75 -19.85
CA GLN A 578 2.65 30.07 -20.23
C GLN A 578 1.62 30.89 -21.02
N ASP A 579 0.60 30.26 -21.58
CA ASP A 579 -0.54 30.93 -22.21
C ASP A 579 -1.83 30.63 -21.43
N ASN A 580 -2.55 31.67 -21.01
CA ASN A 580 -3.72 31.49 -20.14
C ASN A 580 -4.96 31.01 -20.91
N ASP A 581 -4.99 31.27 -22.21
CA ASP A 581 -6.16 30.98 -23.03
C ASP A 581 -6.18 29.52 -23.49
N TYR A 582 -5.03 28.83 -23.41
CA TYR A 582 -4.85 27.50 -23.97
C TYR A 582 -4.99 26.37 -22.95
N PHE A 583 -5.82 25.40 -23.32
CA PHE A 583 -6.00 24.14 -22.62
C PHE A 583 -6.03 22.99 -23.62
N TYR A 584 -5.69 21.81 -23.12
CA TYR A 584 -5.57 20.60 -23.90
C TYR A 584 -6.47 19.52 -23.32
N GLY A 585 -7.05 18.71 -24.20
CA GLY A 585 -7.83 17.55 -23.82
C GLY A 585 -7.51 16.34 -24.69
N ALA A 586 -7.72 15.12 -24.18
CA ALA A 586 -7.62 13.92 -25.00
C ALA A 586 -8.61 12.84 -24.58
N SER A 587 -9.14 12.09 -25.55
CA SER A 587 -10.03 10.96 -25.30
C SER A 587 -9.96 9.98 -26.46
N GLY A 588 -9.81 8.68 -26.15
CA GLY A 588 -9.49 7.67 -27.16
C GLY A 588 -8.21 8.05 -27.91
N SER A 589 -8.26 8.10 -29.24
CA SER A 589 -7.14 8.53 -30.10
C SER A 589 -7.13 10.02 -30.46
N LYS A 590 -8.09 10.80 -29.96
CA LYS A 590 -8.27 12.20 -30.36
C LYS A 590 -7.63 13.16 -29.36
N PHE A 591 -6.96 14.18 -29.91
CA PHE A 591 -6.47 15.34 -29.17
C PHE A 591 -7.39 16.54 -29.42
N TYR A 592 -7.53 17.38 -28.41
CA TYR A 592 -8.42 18.53 -28.40
C TYR A 592 -7.69 19.76 -27.88
N VAL A 593 -8.00 20.92 -28.46
CA VAL A 593 -7.41 22.21 -28.09
C VAL A 593 -8.53 23.20 -27.82
N SER A 594 -8.38 23.93 -26.71
CA SER A 594 -9.12 25.16 -26.43
C SER A 594 -8.14 26.33 -26.48
N ASN A 595 -8.57 27.45 -27.05
CA ASN A 595 -7.85 28.73 -27.08
C ASN A 595 -8.72 29.87 -26.52
N ASN A 596 -9.73 29.51 -25.71
CA ASN A 596 -10.73 30.41 -25.17
C ASN A 596 -10.96 30.13 -23.69
N THR A 597 -9.87 29.90 -22.97
CA THR A 597 -9.83 29.60 -21.53
C THR A 597 -10.65 28.36 -21.17
N ALA A 598 -10.59 27.28 -21.95
CA ALA A 598 -11.34 26.04 -21.77
C ALA A 598 -12.87 26.14 -21.88
N SER A 599 -13.43 27.25 -22.40
CA SER A 599 -14.89 27.36 -22.56
C SER A 599 -15.45 26.44 -23.64
N SER A 600 -14.67 26.16 -24.68
CA SER A 600 -14.94 25.08 -25.64
C SER A 600 -13.65 24.53 -26.25
N PHE A 601 -13.74 23.31 -26.77
CA PHE A 601 -12.64 22.58 -27.39
C PHE A 601 -12.97 22.22 -28.85
N SER A 602 -11.93 22.20 -29.67
CA SER A 602 -11.96 21.72 -31.05
C SER A 602 -10.93 20.61 -31.24
N THR A 603 -11.09 19.77 -32.27
CA THR A 603 -10.11 18.70 -32.55
C THR A 603 -8.78 19.33 -32.98
N GLY A 604 -7.69 18.90 -32.34
CA GLY A 604 -6.33 19.29 -32.70
C GLY A 604 -5.73 18.41 -33.81
N GLY A 605 -4.40 18.39 -33.89
CA GLY A 605 -3.65 17.55 -34.82
C GLY A 605 -3.82 16.06 -34.58
N SER A 606 -3.59 15.25 -35.61
CA SER A 606 -3.72 13.79 -35.53
C SER A 606 -2.54 13.15 -34.79
N LEU A 607 -2.83 12.08 -34.04
CA LEU A 607 -1.85 11.22 -33.37
C LEU A 607 -1.75 9.91 -34.16
N ASP A 608 -1.12 9.97 -35.33
CA ASP A 608 -1.18 8.89 -36.34
C ASP A 608 -0.75 7.52 -35.78
N GLY A 609 -1.67 6.55 -35.88
CA GLY A 609 -1.48 5.17 -35.43
C GLY A 609 -1.74 4.92 -33.95
N ALA A 610 -2.05 5.94 -33.14
CA ALA A 610 -2.50 5.77 -31.76
C ALA A 610 -3.98 5.40 -31.70
N ASN A 611 -4.35 4.47 -30.81
CA ASN A 611 -5.74 4.14 -30.49
C ASN A 611 -6.16 4.68 -29.12
N SER A 612 -5.19 4.95 -28.24
CA SER A 612 -5.45 5.51 -26.92
C SER A 612 -4.34 6.47 -26.50
N VAL A 613 -4.74 7.68 -26.13
CA VAL A 613 -3.90 8.63 -25.40
C VAL A 613 -3.88 8.23 -23.92
N LYS A 614 -2.69 8.29 -23.32
CA LYS A 614 -2.43 7.89 -21.94
C LYS A 614 -2.13 9.07 -21.02
N ASP A 615 -1.45 10.10 -21.54
CA ASP A 615 -1.05 11.26 -20.74
C ASP A 615 -0.71 12.47 -21.62
N ILE A 616 -0.82 13.68 -21.05
CA ILE A 616 -0.53 14.97 -21.70
C ILE A 616 0.42 15.79 -20.81
N ALA A 617 1.59 16.14 -21.33
CA ALA A 617 2.55 17.02 -20.66
C ALA A 617 2.74 18.33 -21.45
N ALA A 618 2.13 19.42 -20.96
CA ALA A 618 2.40 20.76 -21.46
C ALA A 618 3.77 21.27 -20.96
N HIS A 619 4.51 21.97 -21.83
CA HIS A 619 5.85 22.43 -21.47
C HIS A 619 5.76 23.55 -20.41
N PRO A 620 6.45 23.40 -19.26
CA PRO A 620 6.28 24.31 -18.13
C PRO A 620 6.66 25.76 -18.43
N THR A 621 7.66 25.99 -19.29
CA THR A 621 8.20 27.32 -19.59
C THR A 621 8.12 27.74 -21.05
N LYS A 622 7.40 27.01 -21.91
CA LYS A 622 7.25 27.33 -23.34
C LYS A 622 5.80 27.13 -23.76
N ALA A 623 5.12 28.22 -24.14
CA ALA A 623 3.75 28.15 -24.62
C ALA A 623 3.67 27.31 -25.91
N GLY A 624 2.61 26.51 -26.03
CA GLY A 624 2.28 25.74 -27.23
C GLY A 624 3.12 24.49 -27.47
N GLU A 625 4.14 24.22 -26.65
CA GLU A 625 4.87 22.97 -26.69
C GLU A 625 4.19 21.92 -25.80
N VAL A 626 3.73 20.82 -26.40
CA VAL A 626 2.97 19.76 -25.72
C VAL A 626 3.47 18.39 -26.15
N TRP A 627 3.59 17.49 -25.19
CA TRP A 627 3.96 16.10 -25.40
C TRP A 627 2.82 15.19 -25.01
N VAL A 628 2.57 14.16 -25.81
CA VAL A 628 1.43 13.25 -25.65
C VAL A 628 1.94 11.82 -25.67
N SER A 629 1.64 11.07 -24.60
CA SER A 629 1.95 9.65 -24.49
C SER A 629 0.77 8.82 -24.99
N THR A 630 1.04 7.74 -25.74
CA THR A 630 0.00 6.89 -26.35
C THR A 630 0.42 5.42 -26.40
N ASP A 631 -0.53 4.54 -26.76
CA ASP A 631 -0.24 3.14 -27.08
C ASP A 631 0.75 2.97 -28.26
N ALA A 632 0.83 3.95 -29.16
CA ALA A 632 1.74 3.95 -30.30
C ALA A 632 3.11 4.60 -30.04
N GLY A 633 3.33 5.18 -28.86
CA GLY A 633 4.55 5.95 -28.51
C GLY A 633 4.25 7.41 -28.18
N ILE A 634 5.28 8.25 -28.23
CA ILE A 634 5.19 9.66 -27.83
C ILE A 634 5.03 10.56 -29.05
N PHE A 635 4.23 11.61 -28.92
CA PHE A 635 4.06 12.65 -29.92
C PHE A 635 4.41 14.02 -29.33
N ARG A 636 4.95 14.90 -30.16
CA ARG A 636 5.30 16.28 -29.79
C ARG A 636 4.62 17.27 -30.73
N SER A 637 4.04 18.31 -30.14
CA SER A 637 3.60 19.53 -30.81
C SER A 637 4.45 20.71 -30.33
N THR A 638 4.68 21.70 -31.20
CA THR A 638 5.25 23.01 -30.86
C THR A 638 4.34 24.17 -31.28
N ASP A 639 3.09 23.88 -31.67
CA ASP A 639 2.14 24.84 -32.23
C ASP A 639 0.75 24.71 -31.57
N TYR A 640 0.75 24.56 -30.24
CA TYR A 640 -0.47 24.48 -29.42
C TYR A 640 -1.35 23.26 -29.73
N GLY A 641 -0.75 22.19 -30.27
CA GLY A 641 -1.42 20.93 -30.56
C GLY A 641 -2.13 20.92 -31.91
N SER A 642 -1.84 21.86 -32.81
CA SER A 642 -2.41 21.90 -34.15
C SER A 642 -1.81 20.83 -35.06
N ALA A 643 -0.53 20.48 -34.86
CA ALA A 643 0.14 19.38 -35.53
C ALA A 643 1.06 18.61 -34.58
N PHE A 644 1.20 17.30 -34.82
CA PHE A 644 2.07 16.44 -34.02
C PHE A 644 3.11 15.72 -34.87
N SER A 645 4.31 15.58 -34.32
CA SER A 645 5.36 14.72 -34.84
C SER A 645 5.59 13.55 -33.88
N LYS A 646 5.64 12.33 -34.42
CA LYS A 646 5.94 11.13 -33.63
C LYS A 646 7.42 11.14 -33.22
N VAL A 647 7.67 10.81 -31.96
CA VAL A 647 8.98 10.69 -31.34
C VAL A 647 9.38 9.22 -31.31
N GLY A 648 10.58 8.91 -31.81
CA GLY A 648 11.07 7.54 -31.91
C GLY A 648 11.57 6.96 -30.58
N GLY A 649 11.82 5.65 -30.57
CA GLY A 649 12.57 4.96 -29.50
C GLY A 649 11.72 4.25 -28.44
N LEU A 650 10.51 4.73 -28.17
CA LEU A 650 9.57 4.10 -27.23
C LEU A 650 8.21 3.78 -27.89
N SER A 651 7.57 2.73 -27.40
CA SER A 651 6.20 2.31 -27.77
C SER A 651 5.41 1.92 -26.52
N LYS A 652 4.07 1.80 -26.61
CA LYS A 652 3.18 1.47 -25.47
C LYS A 652 3.51 2.32 -24.24
N THR A 653 3.57 3.65 -24.45
CA THR A 653 3.97 4.57 -23.40
C THR A 653 2.78 4.89 -22.51
N GLU A 654 3.03 5.12 -21.22
CA GLU A 654 1.99 5.39 -20.21
C GLU A 654 2.10 6.85 -19.74
N GLN A 655 2.68 7.11 -18.56
CA GLN A 655 2.93 8.47 -18.08
C GLN A 655 4.11 9.14 -18.80
N ILE A 656 4.04 10.46 -18.99
CA ILE A 656 5.13 11.29 -19.52
C ILE A 656 5.30 12.57 -18.70
N ALA A 657 6.55 12.96 -18.44
CA ALA A 657 6.85 14.19 -17.73
C ALA A 657 8.04 14.93 -18.34
N LEU A 658 8.06 16.25 -18.11
CA LEU A 658 9.19 17.12 -18.37
C LEU A 658 9.84 17.49 -17.05
N GLY A 659 11.18 17.53 -17.00
CA GLY A 659 11.93 18.09 -15.88
C GLY A 659 13.15 18.87 -16.34
N LYS A 660 13.68 19.71 -15.46
CA LYS A 660 14.85 20.53 -15.76
C LYS A 660 16.03 19.62 -16.10
N GLY A 661 16.65 19.83 -17.26
CA GLY A 661 17.88 19.15 -17.65
C GLY A 661 19.12 19.89 -17.14
N SER A 662 20.29 19.25 -17.24
CA SER A 662 21.58 19.92 -17.04
C SER A 662 22.02 20.74 -18.26
N GLY A 663 21.47 20.42 -19.44
CA GLY A 663 21.69 21.15 -20.69
C GLY A 663 20.65 22.24 -20.96
N SER A 664 20.54 22.66 -22.22
CA SER A 664 19.58 23.69 -22.66
C SER A 664 18.14 23.17 -22.81
N ASN A 665 17.97 21.85 -22.87
CA ASN A 665 16.66 21.21 -23.00
C ASN A 665 16.12 20.78 -21.64
N TRP A 666 14.79 20.72 -21.55
CA TRP A 666 14.13 19.94 -20.51
C TRP A 666 14.29 18.45 -20.86
N ASN A 667 14.55 17.64 -19.84
CA ASN A 667 14.57 16.19 -19.96
C ASN A 667 13.14 15.68 -20.11
N LEU A 668 12.96 14.68 -20.96
CA LEU A 668 11.76 13.86 -21.04
C LEU A 668 11.93 12.63 -20.17
N TYR A 669 10.87 12.28 -19.45
CA TYR A 669 10.77 11.04 -18.70
C TYR A 669 9.49 10.33 -19.14
N ALA A 670 9.55 9.04 -19.44
CA ALA A 670 8.36 8.29 -19.81
C ALA A 670 8.45 6.83 -19.41
N PHE A 671 7.33 6.30 -18.93
CA PHE A 671 7.13 4.85 -18.88
C PHE A 671 6.76 4.34 -20.27
N GLY A 672 7.40 3.27 -20.73
CA GLY A 672 7.13 2.69 -22.03
C GLY A 672 8.00 1.48 -22.33
N THR A 673 7.80 0.89 -23.51
CA THR A 673 8.60 -0.23 -24.01
C THR A 673 9.75 0.29 -24.87
N GLY A 674 10.97 0.14 -24.36
CA GLY A 674 12.24 0.42 -25.05
C GLY A 674 13.15 -0.81 -25.13
N SER A 675 14.45 -0.59 -25.32
CA SER A 675 15.43 -1.67 -25.49
C SER A 675 15.59 -2.59 -24.29
N ALA A 676 15.32 -2.10 -23.07
CA ALA A 676 15.35 -2.85 -21.82
C ALA A 676 13.97 -3.37 -21.38
N GLY A 677 12.97 -3.34 -22.27
CA GLY A 677 11.59 -3.72 -21.98
C GLY A 677 10.72 -2.56 -21.48
N ARG A 678 9.60 -2.89 -20.83
CA ARG A 678 8.63 -1.92 -20.29
C ARG A 678 9.14 -1.33 -18.98
N LYS A 679 9.66 -0.10 -19.01
CA LYS A 679 10.36 0.57 -17.91
C LYS A 679 10.21 2.09 -17.96
N LEU A 680 10.74 2.78 -16.94
CA LEU A 680 11.00 4.22 -16.98
C LEU A 680 12.28 4.55 -17.78
N TYR A 681 12.13 5.41 -18.77
CA TYR A 681 13.23 5.94 -19.58
C TYR A 681 13.34 7.46 -19.48
N GLY A 682 14.56 7.96 -19.72
CA GLY A 682 14.88 9.38 -19.79
C GLY A 682 15.51 9.78 -21.12
N SER A 683 15.27 11.01 -21.57
CA SER A 683 15.93 11.61 -22.74
C SER A 683 16.27 13.08 -22.51
N SER A 684 17.50 13.49 -22.82
CA SER A 684 17.97 14.89 -22.72
C SER A 684 18.02 15.61 -24.09
N ASP A 685 17.73 14.90 -25.18
CA ASP A 685 17.93 15.34 -26.57
C ASP A 685 16.63 15.44 -27.39
N LEU A 686 15.51 15.68 -26.70
CA LEU A 686 14.16 15.78 -27.26
C LEU A 686 13.65 14.45 -27.84
N GLY A 687 14.05 13.32 -27.25
CA GLY A 687 13.55 11.99 -27.58
C GLY A 687 14.26 11.32 -28.75
N LYS A 688 15.47 11.78 -29.10
CA LYS A 688 16.29 11.11 -30.13
C LYS A 688 16.97 9.87 -29.56
N THR A 689 17.41 9.93 -28.30
CA THR A 689 17.97 8.81 -27.55
C THR A 689 17.27 8.65 -26.20
N TRP A 690 17.24 7.42 -25.68
CA TRP A 690 16.56 7.05 -24.44
C TRP A 690 17.45 6.16 -23.57
N THR A 691 17.49 6.48 -22.28
CA THR A 691 18.30 5.79 -21.25
C THR A 691 17.38 5.11 -20.23
N ASP A 692 17.64 3.84 -19.88
CA ASP A 692 16.93 3.14 -18.78
C ASP A 692 17.33 3.77 -17.43
N LEU A 693 16.39 4.48 -16.80
CA LEU A 693 16.59 5.11 -15.50
C LEU A 693 16.19 4.21 -14.34
N GLN A 694 15.38 3.19 -14.60
CA GLN A 694 14.79 2.32 -13.58
C GLN A 694 15.76 1.25 -13.10
N GLY A 695 16.48 0.60 -14.03
CA GLY A 695 17.33 -0.55 -13.70
C GLY A 695 16.53 -1.70 -13.10
N SER A 696 16.88 -2.11 -11.88
CA SER A 696 16.20 -3.19 -11.14
C SER A 696 15.17 -2.69 -10.13
N MET A 697 14.96 -1.38 -10.01
CA MET A 697 13.95 -0.84 -9.10
C MET A 697 12.55 -1.21 -9.60
N GLY A 698 11.68 -1.68 -8.71
CA GLY A 698 10.27 -1.91 -8.99
C GLY A 698 9.45 -0.66 -8.70
N PHE A 699 8.54 -0.35 -9.62
CA PHE A 699 7.56 0.74 -9.48
C PHE A 699 6.12 0.21 -9.56
N GLY A 700 5.93 -1.11 -9.40
CA GLY A 700 4.66 -1.78 -9.65
C GLY A 700 4.33 -1.83 -11.14
N ALA A 701 3.04 -1.78 -11.46
CA ALA A 701 2.54 -1.75 -12.83
C ALA A 701 2.85 -0.38 -13.47
N ALA A 702 3.43 -0.37 -14.66
CA ALA A 702 3.90 0.88 -15.29
C ALA A 702 2.76 1.85 -15.65
N ASP A 703 1.54 1.34 -15.86
CA ASP A 703 0.33 2.14 -16.14
C ASP A 703 -0.28 2.78 -14.88
N SER A 704 0.05 2.22 -13.71
CA SER A 704 -0.44 2.70 -12.42
C SER A 704 0.48 3.75 -11.81
N ALA A 705 1.78 3.72 -12.16
CA ALA A 705 2.75 4.71 -11.72
C ALA A 705 2.35 6.15 -12.09
N LYS A 706 2.88 7.13 -11.35
CA LYS A 706 2.73 8.57 -11.60
C LYS A 706 4.11 9.20 -11.73
N LEU A 707 4.26 10.20 -12.60
CA LEU A 707 5.57 10.67 -13.01
C LEU A 707 5.65 12.20 -13.00
N ALA A 708 6.69 12.74 -12.38
CA ALA A 708 7.03 14.16 -12.49
C ALA A 708 8.54 14.35 -12.62
N GLY A 709 8.98 15.19 -13.55
CA GLY A 709 10.32 15.74 -13.53
C GLY A 709 10.34 16.99 -12.65
N SER A 710 11.42 17.21 -11.90
CA SER A 710 11.56 18.43 -11.11
C SER A 710 11.61 19.66 -12.02
N GLY A 711 10.82 20.68 -11.70
CA GLY A 711 10.90 21.99 -12.34
C GLY A 711 12.06 22.85 -11.84
N ASN A 712 12.67 22.47 -10.71
CA ASN A 712 13.65 23.30 -9.99
C ASN A 712 15.06 22.73 -10.05
N GLU A 713 15.18 21.41 -9.98
CA GLU A 713 16.43 20.66 -9.81
C GLU A 713 16.77 19.86 -11.07
N ALA A 714 17.98 20.07 -11.60
CA ALA A 714 18.40 19.41 -12.83
C ALA A 714 18.50 17.88 -12.64
N GLY A 715 17.87 17.12 -13.53
CA GLY A 715 17.95 15.66 -13.59
C GLY A 715 17.20 14.92 -12.47
N LEU A 716 16.41 15.62 -11.64
CA LEU A 716 15.62 15.03 -10.58
C LEU A 716 14.25 14.58 -11.11
N VAL A 717 13.86 13.36 -10.79
CA VAL A 717 12.60 12.73 -11.22
C VAL A 717 11.92 12.02 -10.06
N TYR A 718 10.59 12.06 -10.05
CA TYR A 718 9.70 11.48 -9.06
C TYR A 718 8.82 10.41 -9.67
N VAL A 719 8.70 9.27 -8.99
CA VAL A 719 7.78 8.19 -9.36
C VAL A 719 6.85 7.90 -8.20
N GLY A 720 5.59 8.29 -8.34
CA GLY A 720 4.52 7.85 -7.46
C GLY A 720 4.14 6.40 -7.77
N THR A 721 3.95 5.59 -6.73
CA THR A 721 3.63 4.16 -6.86
C THR A 721 2.36 3.81 -6.11
N ASN A 722 1.79 2.64 -6.42
CA ASN A 722 0.68 2.08 -5.67
C ASN A 722 1.23 1.16 -4.56
N GLY A 723 1.43 1.70 -3.35
CA GLY A 723 1.86 0.92 -2.18
C GLY A 723 3.31 1.14 -1.73
N ARG A 724 4.12 1.95 -2.44
CA ARG A 724 5.49 2.29 -2.03
C ARG A 724 5.75 3.79 -1.97
N GLY A 725 4.69 4.61 -1.87
CA GLY A 725 4.78 6.06 -1.83
C GLY A 725 5.46 6.66 -3.07
N VAL A 726 6.19 7.76 -2.88
CA VAL A 726 6.93 8.42 -3.97
C VAL A 726 8.41 8.08 -3.88
N PHE A 727 8.97 7.52 -4.95
CA PHE A 727 10.41 7.44 -5.15
C PHE A 727 10.95 8.70 -5.81
N TRP A 728 12.20 9.05 -5.53
CA TRP A 728 12.95 10.03 -6.29
C TRP A 728 14.36 9.55 -6.64
N GLY A 729 14.84 9.98 -7.80
CA GLY A 729 16.17 9.69 -8.32
C GLY A 729 16.74 10.91 -9.06
N GLN A 730 18.06 11.08 -9.02
CA GLN A 730 18.71 12.21 -9.70
C GLN A 730 19.97 11.77 -10.43
N GLY A 731 20.13 12.21 -11.68
CA GLY A 731 21.32 11.92 -12.48
C GLY A 731 21.36 12.70 -13.80
N THR A 732 22.49 12.60 -14.50
CA THR A 732 22.63 13.11 -15.87
C THR A 732 22.16 12.03 -16.85
N ILE A 733 21.48 12.45 -17.92
CA ILE A 733 20.86 11.58 -18.94
C ILE A 733 21.59 11.75 -20.25
#